data_AF-A0A397AB57-F1
#
_entry.id   AF-A0A397AB57-F1
#
_cell.length_a   1.000
_cell.length_b   1.000
_cell.length_c   1.000
_cell.angle_alpha   90.00
_cell.angle_beta   90.00
_cell.angle_gamma   90.00
#
_symmetry.space_group_name_H-M   'P 1'
#
loop_
_entity.id
_entity.type
_entity.pdbx_description
1 polymer ?
#
loop_
_entity_poly.entity_id
_entity_poly.type
_entity_poly.pdbx_seq_one_letter_code
_entity_poly.pdbx_strand_id
1 'polypeptide(L)'
;PLFVKGMPASVEGSKKALIMLEGGPGWSSVSLEPFMDKLHRELSGEFHIFTVDHRGTGRSGRLDCPAAQALSLGSRNGNNIALEEVPNCLKDIHHQFGTNTAAAYSITNAAKDLAVLIETEMADYDVYLYGYSYGTMVVERVMIFSPPQVKGYILDSICADHYEPQGTGNNQVFNNWDDDVKDVSQHFLDLCQKDTDVCGKLLGKNATATLFNLYDRLDANASACSAIFYDTVEVKPSVFLRLFFFKLLGRYDSRKFIPTFAARLERCNVQDKDVMTAILTKTDPAKPSEGLNSNLLHDTIVYSELWQVPTPSMEDILQQFLASPMALKDPDEVGSYCLFTGSNSSGCEPWADMNVPLWTYTPDKYFNKTAAIPIGVSVLGLTGNLDPVTTSKHARRHFKNMKGDNKKLVEFPVAVHGIIGNTPLSDNHTAPHCGVLVVAEFLRASGALDAMDLTCMDKVQPLNFDIPDALALELFDLDGGAMDGKIHTPAQDAKDYKSNYTYSHEGGRDPESDKLLRWILQVETAANAQRILDDDTRVAFAMSHLKGRAEDWAFSKRLMDPLCFPSLDDFMHEMKSTFLPPNSDFRYRTKFLECKQEKRSLQEYIHDPRFLAANVNDEESLPEAMRVTVFMAGLNQGPARTQLFREYPTTFEAAVRIALSESFSSTLAHGRTNSSDMEVSTVAHGTEDRKCFNCGRVGHLRVALCCHRP
;
A
#
# COMPACT_ATOMS: atom_id res chain seq x y z
N PRO A 1 -5.66 -22.16 -19.14
CA PRO A 1 -5.68 -22.66 -17.75
C PRO A 1 -6.10 -21.50 -16.83
N LEU A 2 -6.88 -21.78 -15.79
CA LEU A 2 -7.24 -20.78 -14.78
C LEU A 2 -6.30 -20.89 -13.59
N PHE A 3 -5.80 -19.75 -13.14
CA PHE A 3 -5.03 -19.61 -11.92
C PHE A 3 -5.97 -19.36 -10.74
N VAL A 4 -5.84 -20.20 -9.71
CA VAL A 4 -6.56 -20.09 -8.45
C VAL A 4 -5.53 -20.06 -7.33
N LYS A 5 -5.63 -19.07 -6.44
CA LYS A 5 -4.85 -19.01 -5.20
C LYS A 5 -5.77 -19.29 -4.03
N GLY A 6 -5.37 -20.20 -3.14
CA GLY A 6 -6.15 -20.60 -1.98
C GLY A 6 -5.40 -20.39 -0.67
N MET A 7 -6.13 -19.95 0.34
CA MET A 7 -5.78 -20.01 1.75
C MET A 7 -6.65 -21.10 2.40
N PRO A 8 -6.07 -22.25 2.79
CA PRO A 8 -6.85 -23.36 3.30
C PRO A 8 -7.46 -23.03 4.67
N ALA A 9 -8.62 -23.63 4.95
CA ALA A 9 -9.21 -23.62 6.28
C ALA A 9 -8.21 -24.23 7.29
N SER A 10 -8.15 -23.64 8.49
CA SER A 10 -7.41 -24.20 9.62
C SER A 10 -8.20 -25.29 10.35
N VAL A 11 -9.52 -25.32 10.17
CA VAL A 11 -10.39 -26.36 10.71
C VAL A 11 -10.36 -27.59 9.80
N GLU A 12 -9.89 -28.72 10.34
CA GLU A 12 -9.80 -29.99 9.61
C GLU A 12 -11.18 -30.45 9.12
N GLY A 13 -11.24 -30.88 7.86
CA GLY A 13 -12.47 -31.36 7.25
C GLY A 13 -13.49 -30.26 6.89
N SER A 14 -13.15 -28.98 7.05
CA SER A 14 -14.08 -27.90 6.65
C SER A 14 -14.46 -28.00 5.17
N LYS A 15 -15.76 -27.83 4.92
CA LYS A 15 -16.41 -27.79 3.61
C LYS A 15 -17.01 -26.42 3.29
N LYS A 16 -16.58 -25.37 3.98
CA LYS A 16 -17.00 -23.99 3.68
C LYS A 16 -15.95 -23.31 2.81
N ALA A 17 -16.37 -22.69 1.70
CA ALA A 17 -15.47 -22.01 0.78
C ALA A 17 -15.97 -20.60 0.44
N LEU A 18 -15.05 -19.63 0.41
CA LEU A 18 -15.27 -18.30 -0.14
C LEU A 18 -14.41 -18.13 -1.39
N ILE A 19 -14.99 -17.74 -2.52
CA ILE A 19 -14.23 -17.36 -3.72
C ILE A 19 -14.40 -15.87 -3.94
N MET A 20 -13.28 -15.14 -3.93
CA MET A 20 -13.25 -13.69 -4.11
C MET A 20 -12.79 -13.34 -5.53
N LEU A 21 -13.51 -12.45 -6.20
CA LEU A 21 -13.20 -11.99 -7.55
C LEU A 21 -12.94 -10.49 -7.57
N GLU A 22 -11.80 -10.14 -8.17
CA GLU A 22 -11.37 -8.77 -8.35
C GLU A 22 -12.14 -8.09 -9.50
N GLY A 23 -12.13 -6.76 -9.51
CA GLY A 23 -12.74 -5.94 -10.53
C GLY A 23 -11.79 -5.60 -11.69
N GLY A 24 -11.71 -4.31 -12.00
CA GLY A 24 -11.07 -3.78 -13.20
C GLY A 24 -12.14 -3.34 -14.22
N PRO A 25 -12.56 -4.17 -15.20
CA PRO A 25 -12.13 -5.54 -15.53
C PRO A 25 -10.65 -5.70 -15.85
N GLY A 26 -10.14 -6.93 -15.78
CA GLY A 26 -8.76 -7.25 -16.16
C GLY A 26 -7.72 -7.04 -15.04
N TRP A 27 -8.14 -6.70 -13.83
CA TRP A 27 -7.23 -6.57 -12.70
C TRP A 27 -6.91 -7.89 -12.03
N SER A 28 -5.66 -8.09 -11.63
CA SER A 28 -5.24 -9.32 -10.98
C SER A 28 -5.78 -9.43 -9.55
N SER A 29 -6.22 -10.66 -9.23
CA SER A 29 -6.65 -11.11 -7.91
C SER A 29 -5.65 -10.92 -6.78
N VAL A 30 -4.37 -10.61 -7.06
CA VAL A 30 -3.34 -10.33 -6.04
C VAL A 30 -3.78 -9.23 -5.07
N SER A 31 -4.51 -8.24 -5.56
CA SER A 31 -5.00 -7.12 -4.74
C SER A 31 -6.01 -7.53 -3.66
N LEU A 32 -6.65 -8.70 -3.80
CA LEU A 32 -7.57 -9.26 -2.80
C LEU A 32 -6.88 -10.04 -1.67
N GLU A 33 -5.62 -10.43 -1.84
CA GLU A 33 -4.91 -11.29 -0.88
C GLU A 33 -4.87 -10.72 0.56
N PRO A 34 -4.67 -9.40 0.79
CA PRO A 34 -4.74 -8.84 2.14
C PRO A 34 -6.13 -9.01 2.79
N PHE A 35 -7.21 -9.02 2.00
CA PHE A 35 -8.56 -9.24 2.50
C PHE A 35 -8.85 -10.71 2.77
N MET A 36 -8.27 -11.63 1.98
CA MET A 36 -8.33 -13.07 2.27
C MET A 36 -7.75 -13.37 3.65
N ASP A 37 -6.57 -12.81 3.96
CA ASP A 37 -5.91 -12.96 5.25
C ASP A 37 -6.73 -12.37 6.42
N LYS A 38 -7.30 -11.17 6.23
CA LYS A 38 -8.21 -10.57 7.23
C LYS A 38 -9.45 -11.42 7.46
N LEU A 39 -10.13 -11.85 6.40
CA LEU A 39 -11.33 -12.68 6.49
C LEU A 39 -11.04 -14.05 7.11
N HIS A 40 -9.90 -14.67 6.78
CA HIS A 40 -9.52 -15.96 7.37
C HIS A 40 -9.36 -15.86 8.88
N ARG A 41 -8.70 -14.79 9.37
CA ARG A 41 -8.61 -14.50 10.81
C ARG A 41 -9.96 -14.26 11.44
N GLU A 42 -10.79 -13.40 10.86
CA GLU A 42 -12.12 -13.11 11.40
C GLU A 42 -12.98 -14.38 11.43
N LEU A 43 -12.93 -15.22 10.41
CA LEU A 43 -13.65 -16.48 10.35
C LEU A 43 -13.02 -17.60 11.19
N SER A 44 -12.01 -17.29 12.02
CA SER A 44 -11.28 -18.26 12.85
C SER A 44 -10.76 -19.47 12.06
N GLY A 45 -10.41 -19.25 10.79
CA GLY A 45 -9.94 -20.27 9.87
C GLY A 45 -10.99 -21.32 9.48
N GLU A 46 -12.29 -21.07 9.67
CA GLU A 46 -13.35 -22.02 9.30
C GLU A 46 -13.55 -22.17 7.78
N PHE A 47 -13.18 -21.17 6.99
CA PHE A 47 -13.40 -21.17 5.54
C PHE A 47 -12.08 -21.40 4.80
N HIS A 48 -12.15 -22.18 3.72
CA HIS A 48 -11.15 -22.07 2.65
C HIS A 48 -11.45 -20.79 1.88
N ILE A 49 -10.45 -19.93 1.68
CA ILE A 49 -10.63 -18.68 0.95
C ILE A 49 -9.81 -18.74 -0.32
N PHE A 50 -10.45 -18.56 -1.46
CA PHE A 50 -9.86 -18.59 -2.78
C PHE A 50 -9.97 -17.23 -3.45
N THR A 51 -9.05 -16.96 -4.36
CA THR A 51 -9.16 -15.89 -5.33
C THR A 51 -8.73 -16.39 -6.70
N VAL A 52 -9.31 -15.83 -7.76
CA VAL A 52 -9.17 -16.34 -9.12
C VAL A 52 -8.81 -15.20 -10.05
N ASP A 53 -7.74 -15.36 -10.83
CA ASP A 53 -7.58 -14.57 -12.04
C ASP A 53 -8.52 -15.19 -13.09
N HIS A 54 -9.57 -14.50 -13.51
CA HIS A 54 -10.43 -15.05 -14.57
C HIS A 54 -9.69 -15.03 -15.92
N ARG A 55 -10.21 -15.77 -16.92
CA ARG A 55 -9.60 -15.84 -18.26
C ARG A 55 -9.20 -14.47 -18.79
N GLY A 56 -8.00 -14.37 -19.38
CA GLY A 56 -7.49 -13.11 -19.91
C GLY A 56 -6.82 -12.18 -18.88
N THR A 57 -6.85 -12.52 -17.59
CA THR A 57 -6.29 -11.72 -16.49
C THR A 57 -5.08 -12.41 -15.88
N GLY A 58 -4.07 -11.65 -15.46
CA GLY A 58 -2.97 -12.13 -14.61
C GLY A 58 -2.35 -13.45 -15.07
N ARG A 59 -2.42 -14.46 -14.22
CA ARG A 59 -1.80 -15.77 -14.48
C ARG A 59 -2.70 -16.70 -15.28
N SER A 60 -3.90 -16.27 -15.66
CA SER A 60 -4.90 -17.02 -16.45
C SER A 60 -4.87 -16.66 -17.93
N GLY A 61 -3.65 -16.59 -18.48
CA GLY A 61 -3.42 -16.20 -19.87
C GLY A 61 -3.77 -14.74 -20.12
N ARG A 62 -3.06 -13.82 -19.43
CA ARG A 62 -3.21 -12.36 -19.59
C ARG A 62 -3.33 -11.95 -21.05
N LEU A 63 -4.38 -11.21 -21.42
CA LEU A 63 -4.45 -10.60 -22.74
C LEU A 63 -3.44 -9.45 -22.83
N ASP A 64 -2.61 -9.49 -23.88
CA ASP A 64 -1.50 -8.57 -24.07
C ASP A 64 -1.15 -8.43 -25.57
N CYS A 65 -0.40 -7.38 -25.90
CA CYS A 65 0.12 -7.05 -27.22
C CYS A 65 1.65 -6.98 -27.21
N PRO A 66 2.36 -8.11 -26.98
CA PRO A 66 3.81 -8.16 -26.82
C PRO A 66 4.59 -7.75 -28.07
N ALA A 67 4.11 -8.07 -29.28
CA ALA A 67 4.78 -7.68 -30.52
C ALA A 67 4.59 -6.18 -30.80
N ALA A 68 3.45 -5.61 -30.40
CA ALA A 68 3.23 -4.16 -30.47
C ALA A 68 3.90 -3.39 -29.32
N GLN A 69 4.29 -4.08 -28.24
CA GLN A 69 4.84 -3.51 -27.00
C GLN A 69 3.92 -2.45 -26.32
N ALA A 70 2.63 -2.44 -26.67
CA ALA A 70 1.64 -1.42 -26.28
C ALA A 70 1.23 -1.45 -24.80
N LEU A 71 1.71 -2.44 -24.05
CA LEU A 71 1.43 -2.65 -22.63
C LEU A 71 2.73 -2.88 -21.84
N SER A 72 3.86 -2.46 -22.42
CA SER A 72 5.19 -2.57 -21.82
C SER A 72 5.55 -1.30 -21.05
N LEU A 73 6.42 -1.40 -20.05
CA LEU A 73 6.88 -0.23 -19.27
C LEU A 73 7.50 0.90 -20.12
N GLY A 74 7.93 0.60 -21.35
CA GLY A 74 8.47 1.59 -22.29
C GLY A 74 7.43 2.22 -23.24
N SER A 75 6.16 1.80 -23.18
CA SER A 75 5.05 2.42 -23.91
C SER A 75 4.75 3.82 -23.37
N ARG A 76 4.18 4.66 -24.22
CA ARG A 76 3.80 6.05 -23.91
C ARG A 76 2.94 6.16 -22.64
N ASN A 77 1.98 5.25 -22.47
CA ASN A 77 1.07 5.23 -21.32
C ASN A 77 1.37 4.04 -20.39
N GLY A 78 2.58 3.47 -20.49
CA GLY A 78 3.04 2.33 -19.69
C GLY A 78 2.18 1.09 -19.94
N ASN A 79 1.41 0.68 -18.94
CA ASN A 79 0.54 -0.48 -19.05
C ASN A 79 -0.81 -0.17 -19.69
N ASN A 80 -1.16 1.08 -19.99
CA ASN A 80 -2.39 1.44 -20.72
C ASN A 80 -2.11 1.56 -22.22
N ILE A 81 -3.04 1.13 -23.07
CA ILE A 81 -2.89 1.21 -24.53
C ILE A 81 -3.20 2.64 -24.96
N ALA A 82 -2.21 3.38 -25.46
CA ALA A 82 -2.47 4.70 -26.03
C ALA A 82 -3.28 4.57 -27.33
N LEU A 83 -4.11 5.57 -27.65
CA LEU A 83 -4.96 5.55 -28.84
C LEU A 83 -4.16 5.26 -30.12
N GLU A 84 -2.94 5.79 -30.24
CA GLU A 84 -2.08 5.56 -31.42
C GLU A 84 -1.48 4.15 -31.47
N GLU A 85 -1.43 3.44 -30.34
CA GLU A 85 -0.92 2.07 -30.24
C GLU A 85 -2.01 1.03 -30.55
N VAL A 86 -3.29 1.40 -30.42
CA VAL A 86 -4.45 0.51 -30.64
C VAL A 86 -4.37 -0.23 -31.98
N PRO A 87 -4.14 0.40 -33.15
CA PRO A 87 -4.13 -0.32 -34.42
C PRO A 87 -3.10 -1.45 -34.51
N ASN A 88 -1.93 -1.29 -33.88
CA ASN A 88 -0.88 -2.31 -33.89
C ASN A 88 -1.14 -3.38 -32.84
N CYS A 89 -1.68 -3.00 -31.67
CA CYS A 89 -2.12 -3.95 -30.66
C CYS A 89 -3.24 -4.85 -31.19
N LEU A 90 -4.23 -4.31 -31.91
CA LEU A 90 -5.29 -5.10 -32.52
C LEU A 90 -4.76 -6.07 -33.59
N LYS A 91 -3.79 -5.65 -34.43
CA LYS A 91 -3.13 -6.58 -35.37
C LYS A 91 -2.40 -7.72 -34.65
N ASP A 92 -1.71 -7.41 -33.55
CA ASP A 92 -0.98 -8.38 -32.74
C ASP A 92 -1.94 -9.40 -32.11
N ILE A 93 -3.00 -8.95 -31.44
CA ILE A 93 -3.95 -9.86 -30.81
C ILE A 93 -4.65 -10.78 -31.82
N HIS A 94 -4.95 -10.26 -33.02
CA HIS A 94 -5.47 -11.08 -34.11
C HIS A 94 -4.46 -12.08 -34.66
N HIS A 95 -3.17 -11.75 -34.67
CA HIS A 95 -2.14 -12.71 -35.03
C HIS A 95 -2.04 -13.85 -34.01
N GLN A 96 -2.17 -13.53 -32.72
CA GLN A 96 -2.09 -14.50 -31.63
C GLN A 96 -3.32 -15.41 -31.56
N PHE A 97 -4.54 -14.86 -31.70
CA PHE A 97 -5.78 -15.57 -31.39
C PHE A 97 -6.76 -15.71 -32.57
N GLY A 98 -6.51 -15.08 -33.71
CA GLY A 98 -7.43 -15.07 -34.85
C GLY A 98 -8.54 -14.01 -34.73
N THR A 99 -9.51 -14.05 -35.65
CA THR A 99 -10.50 -12.96 -35.83
C THR A 99 -11.78 -13.07 -34.99
N ASN A 100 -12.14 -14.25 -34.50
CA ASN A 100 -13.45 -14.50 -33.87
C ASN A 100 -13.32 -14.99 -32.41
N THR A 101 -12.24 -14.61 -31.72
CA THR A 101 -11.89 -15.13 -30.40
C THR A 101 -12.18 -14.17 -29.24
N ALA A 102 -12.46 -12.89 -29.50
CA ALA A 102 -12.82 -11.92 -28.46
C ALA A 102 -14.00 -12.38 -27.58
N ALA A 103 -14.99 -13.05 -28.16
CA ALA A 103 -16.14 -13.59 -27.43
C ALA A 103 -15.77 -14.63 -26.37
N ALA A 104 -14.61 -15.29 -26.50
CA ALA A 104 -14.11 -16.21 -25.48
C ALA A 104 -13.81 -15.48 -24.16
N TYR A 105 -13.61 -14.17 -24.17
CA TYR A 105 -13.26 -13.34 -23.02
C TYR A 105 -14.44 -12.52 -22.46
N SER A 106 -15.67 -12.87 -22.82
CA SER A 106 -16.87 -12.20 -22.30
C SER A 106 -17.11 -12.44 -20.81
N ILE A 107 -17.90 -11.55 -20.18
CA ILE A 107 -18.32 -11.68 -18.78
C ILE A 107 -18.99 -13.03 -18.54
N THR A 108 -19.87 -13.45 -19.46
CA THR A 108 -20.54 -14.76 -19.41
C THR A 108 -19.54 -15.92 -19.40
N ASN A 109 -18.51 -15.87 -20.24
CA ASN A 109 -17.57 -16.97 -20.32
C ASN A 109 -16.61 -17.02 -19.11
N ALA A 110 -16.26 -15.86 -18.52
CA ALA A 110 -15.60 -15.82 -17.21
C ALA A 110 -16.50 -16.42 -16.11
N ALA A 111 -17.79 -16.13 -16.11
CA ALA A 111 -18.73 -16.72 -15.16
C ALA A 111 -18.93 -18.24 -15.34
N LYS A 112 -18.94 -18.74 -16.58
CA LYS A 112 -19.02 -20.19 -16.86
C LYS A 112 -17.80 -20.93 -16.33
N ASP A 113 -16.61 -20.35 -16.44
CA ASP A 113 -15.39 -20.92 -15.87
C ASP A 113 -15.53 -21.14 -14.36
N LEU A 114 -16.06 -20.15 -13.66
CA LEU A 114 -16.32 -20.24 -12.22
C LEU A 114 -17.39 -21.27 -11.89
N ALA A 115 -18.50 -21.31 -12.65
CA ALA A 115 -19.54 -22.31 -12.44
C ALA A 115 -19.00 -23.74 -12.60
N VAL A 116 -18.20 -23.98 -13.65
CA VAL A 116 -17.55 -25.28 -13.87
C VAL A 116 -16.58 -25.60 -12.73
N LEU A 117 -15.72 -24.66 -12.34
CA LEU A 117 -14.78 -24.84 -11.23
C LEU A 117 -15.49 -25.24 -9.94
N ILE A 118 -16.60 -24.58 -9.61
CA ILE A 118 -17.41 -24.85 -8.42
C ILE A 118 -18.04 -26.25 -8.51
N GLU A 119 -18.64 -26.59 -9.66
CA GLU A 119 -19.34 -27.85 -9.84
C GLU A 119 -18.39 -29.05 -9.87
N THR A 120 -17.16 -28.90 -10.38
CA THR A 120 -16.19 -30.01 -10.49
C THR A 120 -15.28 -30.14 -9.28
N GLU A 121 -14.71 -29.03 -8.79
CA GLU A 121 -13.69 -29.07 -7.73
C GLU A 121 -14.27 -28.86 -6.32
N MET A 122 -15.51 -28.36 -6.22
CA MET A 122 -16.14 -27.98 -4.94
C MET A 122 -17.52 -28.64 -4.74
N ALA A 123 -17.73 -29.82 -5.35
CA ALA A 123 -19.03 -30.50 -5.38
C ALA A 123 -19.63 -30.78 -3.99
N ASP A 124 -18.80 -30.94 -2.95
CA ASP A 124 -19.18 -31.22 -1.57
C ASP A 124 -19.00 -30.02 -0.62
N TYR A 125 -18.83 -28.81 -1.16
CA TYR A 125 -18.65 -27.57 -0.37
C TYR A 125 -19.91 -26.70 -0.37
N ASP A 126 -20.08 -25.96 0.72
CA ASP A 126 -20.91 -24.76 0.78
C ASP A 126 -20.08 -23.57 0.31
N VAL A 127 -20.39 -23.07 -0.90
CA VAL A 127 -19.61 -22.03 -1.58
C VAL A 127 -20.29 -20.67 -1.42
N TYR A 128 -19.48 -19.64 -1.17
CA TYR A 128 -19.89 -18.24 -1.17
C TYR A 128 -19.05 -17.49 -2.18
N LEU A 129 -19.67 -16.61 -2.97
CA LEU A 129 -18.96 -15.80 -3.95
C LEU A 129 -18.94 -14.35 -3.53
N TYR A 130 -17.78 -13.74 -3.59
CA TYR A 130 -17.55 -12.34 -3.32
C TYR A 130 -17.07 -11.66 -4.60
N GLY A 131 -17.77 -10.60 -5.03
CA GLY A 131 -17.36 -9.77 -6.15
C GLY A 131 -17.00 -8.37 -5.66
N TYR A 132 -15.86 -7.86 -6.12
CA TYR A 132 -15.43 -6.48 -5.90
C TYR A 132 -15.56 -5.68 -7.19
N SER A 133 -16.24 -4.54 -7.17
CA SER A 133 -16.34 -3.65 -8.35
C SER A 133 -16.88 -4.41 -9.58
N TYR A 134 -16.21 -4.37 -10.74
CA TYR A 134 -16.57 -5.20 -11.90
C TYR A 134 -16.78 -6.70 -11.57
N GLY A 135 -16.08 -7.23 -10.56
CA GLY A 135 -16.26 -8.60 -10.08
C GLY A 135 -17.70 -8.90 -9.63
N THR A 136 -18.49 -7.89 -9.22
CA THR A 136 -19.91 -8.07 -8.94
C THR A 136 -20.69 -8.50 -10.17
N MET A 137 -20.36 -7.99 -11.36
CA MET A 137 -21.01 -8.40 -12.61
C MET A 137 -20.70 -9.86 -12.97
N VAL A 138 -19.45 -10.29 -12.74
CA VAL A 138 -19.08 -11.70 -12.96
C VAL A 138 -19.85 -12.60 -11.99
N VAL A 139 -19.92 -12.22 -10.71
CA VAL A 139 -20.65 -12.96 -9.68
C VAL A 139 -22.16 -13.02 -9.97
N GLU A 140 -22.77 -11.91 -10.40
CA GLU A 140 -24.16 -11.88 -10.85
C GLU A 140 -24.39 -12.78 -12.07
N ARG A 141 -23.44 -12.83 -13.00
CA ARG A 141 -23.52 -13.71 -14.17
C ARG A 141 -23.38 -15.19 -13.77
N VAL A 142 -22.61 -15.53 -12.72
CA VAL A 142 -22.61 -16.87 -12.10
C VAL A 142 -23.96 -17.16 -11.42
N MET A 143 -24.55 -16.18 -10.74
CA MET A 143 -25.86 -16.30 -10.10
C MET A 143 -26.96 -16.73 -11.07
N ILE A 144 -26.91 -16.26 -12.32
CA ILE A 144 -27.83 -16.67 -13.39
C ILE A 144 -27.73 -18.18 -13.70
N PHE A 145 -26.55 -18.79 -13.58
CA PHE A 145 -26.36 -20.23 -13.78
C PHE A 145 -26.78 -21.04 -12.56
N SER A 146 -26.85 -20.41 -11.39
CA SER A 146 -27.33 -20.99 -10.14
C SER A 146 -26.66 -22.33 -9.76
N PRO A 147 -25.33 -22.41 -9.65
CA PRO A 147 -24.66 -23.64 -9.23
C PRO A 147 -25.17 -24.08 -7.84
N PRO A 148 -25.54 -25.36 -7.64
CA PRO A 148 -26.23 -25.81 -6.42
C PRO A 148 -25.38 -25.74 -5.14
N GLN A 149 -24.06 -25.66 -5.28
CA GLN A 149 -23.10 -25.51 -4.18
C GLN A 149 -23.13 -24.11 -3.57
N VAL A 150 -23.54 -23.09 -4.34
CA VAL A 150 -23.49 -21.69 -3.87
C VAL A 150 -24.61 -21.42 -2.87
N LYS A 151 -24.25 -20.92 -1.68
CA LYS A 151 -25.17 -20.61 -0.57
C LYS A 151 -25.38 -19.12 -0.33
N GLY A 152 -24.48 -18.28 -0.83
CA GLY A 152 -24.61 -16.84 -0.73
C GLY A 152 -23.72 -16.08 -1.70
N TYR A 153 -24.16 -14.88 -2.08
CA TYR A 153 -23.41 -13.95 -2.91
C TYR A 153 -23.17 -12.65 -2.15
N ILE A 154 -21.96 -12.11 -2.25
CA ILE A 154 -21.56 -10.83 -1.69
C ILE A 154 -21.13 -9.92 -2.85
N LEU A 155 -21.75 -8.75 -2.95
CA LEU A 155 -21.46 -7.75 -3.96
C LEU A 155 -20.93 -6.48 -3.27
N ASP A 156 -19.62 -6.25 -3.34
CA ASP A 156 -18.97 -5.05 -2.77
C ASP A 156 -18.69 -4.02 -3.86
N SER A 157 -19.18 -2.79 -3.66
CA SER A 157 -19.07 -1.70 -4.63
C SER A 157 -19.68 -2.10 -5.97
N ILE A 158 -21.02 -2.17 -5.98
CA ILE A 158 -21.80 -2.86 -7.01
C ILE A 158 -21.76 -2.13 -8.36
N CYS A 159 -21.25 -2.82 -9.38
CA CYS A 159 -21.52 -2.50 -10.79
C CYS A 159 -22.90 -3.03 -11.17
N ALA A 160 -23.84 -2.13 -11.45
CA ALA A 160 -25.22 -2.49 -11.75
C ALA A 160 -25.37 -3.05 -13.16
N ASP A 161 -25.73 -4.32 -13.28
CA ASP A 161 -26.31 -4.85 -14.53
C ASP A 161 -27.72 -4.25 -14.74
N HIS A 162 -28.11 -4.09 -16.00
CA HIS A 162 -29.32 -3.44 -16.52
C HIS A 162 -29.25 -1.94 -16.88
N TYR A 163 -29.59 -1.66 -18.14
CA TYR A 163 -29.83 -0.35 -18.72
C TYR A 163 -31.34 -0.05 -18.78
N GLU A 164 -31.72 1.02 -18.10
CA GLU A 164 -32.98 1.73 -18.29
C GLU A 164 -33.03 2.35 -19.71
N PRO A 165 -34.22 2.71 -20.22
CA PRO A 165 -34.34 3.39 -21.51
C PRO A 165 -33.42 4.62 -21.61
N GLN A 166 -32.89 4.87 -22.81
CA GLN A 166 -32.05 6.04 -23.07
C GLN A 166 -32.78 7.34 -22.67
N GLY A 167 -32.02 8.30 -22.13
CA GLY A 167 -32.55 9.58 -21.67
C GLY A 167 -32.98 9.63 -20.20
N THR A 168 -32.97 8.51 -19.48
CA THR A 168 -33.18 8.49 -18.02
C THR A 168 -32.02 9.07 -17.23
N GLY A 169 -30.81 9.14 -17.83
CA GLY A 169 -29.58 9.62 -17.17
C GLY A 169 -29.10 8.72 -16.03
N ASN A 170 -29.67 7.52 -15.91
CA ASN A 170 -29.45 6.65 -14.75
C ASN A 170 -28.57 5.44 -15.09
N ASN A 171 -28.28 5.13 -16.36
CA ASN A 171 -27.48 3.97 -16.71
C ASN A 171 -26.03 4.10 -16.22
N GLN A 172 -25.50 3.03 -15.65
CA GLN A 172 -24.07 2.94 -15.31
C GLN A 172 -23.32 2.39 -16.53
N VAL A 173 -22.55 3.25 -17.20
CA VAL A 173 -21.63 2.87 -18.27
C VAL A 173 -20.26 3.46 -17.97
N PHE A 174 -19.19 2.91 -18.54
CA PHE A 174 -17.85 3.30 -18.12
C PHE A 174 -17.42 4.64 -18.71
N ASN A 175 -18.05 5.07 -19.81
CA ASN A 175 -17.72 6.32 -20.49
C ASN A 175 -18.50 7.54 -19.95
N ASN A 176 -19.55 7.36 -19.13
CA ASN A 176 -20.29 8.47 -18.50
C ASN A 176 -19.88 8.69 -17.03
N TRP A 177 -18.74 8.11 -16.62
CA TRP A 177 -18.33 8.10 -15.22
C TRP A 177 -18.24 9.49 -14.61
N ASP A 178 -17.84 10.49 -15.38
CA ASP A 178 -17.69 11.86 -14.84
C ASP A 178 -19.02 12.50 -14.46
N ASP A 179 -20.15 12.08 -15.04
CA ASP A 179 -21.49 12.49 -14.57
C ASP A 179 -21.80 11.88 -13.19
N ASP A 180 -21.40 10.63 -12.97
CA ASP A 180 -21.53 9.94 -11.68
C ASP A 180 -20.59 10.53 -10.62
N VAL A 181 -19.34 10.79 -10.99
CA VAL A 181 -18.35 11.41 -10.12
C VAL A 181 -18.76 12.85 -9.79
N LYS A 182 -19.41 13.56 -10.69
CA LYS A 182 -19.93 14.91 -10.42
C LYS A 182 -20.88 14.92 -9.25
N ASP A 183 -21.85 14.00 -9.21
CA ASP A 183 -22.78 13.89 -8.08
C ASP A 183 -22.04 13.60 -6.76
N VAL A 184 -21.08 12.67 -6.79
CA VAL A 184 -20.32 12.25 -5.60
C VAL A 184 -19.35 13.33 -5.11
N SER A 185 -18.63 13.98 -6.01
CA SER A 185 -17.69 15.05 -5.69
C SER A 185 -18.41 16.29 -5.18
N GLN A 186 -19.58 16.64 -5.72
CA GLN A 186 -20.44 17.68 -5.16
C GLN A 186 -20.95 17.28 -3.76
N HIS A 187 -21.37 16.03 -3.56
CA HIS A 187 -21.79 15.56 -2.24
C HIS A 187 -20.64 15.64 -1.21
N PHE A 188 -19.41 15.28 -1.60
CA PHE A 188 -18.22 15.43 -0.76
C PHE A 188 -17.96 16.91 -0.40
N LEU A 189 -18.04 17.82 -1.38
CA LEU A 189 -17.87 19.26 -1.15
C LEU A 189 -19.00 19.86 -0.30
N ASP A 190 -20.21 19.30 -0.39
CA ASP A 190 -21.34 19.65 0.48
C ASP A 190 -21.14 19.19 1.93
N LEU A 191 -20.42 18.09 2.15
CA LEU A 191 -20.00 17.67 3.50
C LEU A 191 -18.84 18.55 4.00
N CYS A 192 -17.89 18.90 3.14
CA CYS A 192 -16.82 19.84 3.44
C CYS A 192 -17.35 21.19 3.94
N GLN A 193 -18.29 21.82 3.23
CA GLN A 193 -18.80 23.13 3.65
C GLN A 193 -19.57 23.10 4.99
N LYS A 194 -20.07 21.92 5.40
CA LYS A 194 -20.72 21.74 6.71
C LYS A 194 -19.72 21.63 7.85
N ASP A 195 -18.49 21.20 7.57
CA ASP A 195 -17.39 21.24 8.52
C ASP A 195 -16.85 22.66 8.66
N THR A 196 -17.39 23.44 9.59
CA THR A 196 -17.00 24.84 9.78
C THR A 196 -15.65 25.02 10.47
N ASP A 197 -15.08 23.95 11.02
CA ASP A 197 -13.87 24.03 11.84
C ASP A 197 -12.60 23.96 11.00
N VAL A 198 -12.59 23.16 9.93
CA VAL A 198 -11.44 23.01 9.03
C VAL A 198 -11.83 23.32 7.59
N CYS A 199 -12.62 22.46 6.95
CA CYS A 199 -12.84 22.48 5.50
C CYS A 199 -13.57 23.74 5.03
N GLY A 200 -14.62 24.16 5.75
CA GLY A 200 -15.38 25.37 5.49
C GLY A 200 -14.55 26.65 5.64
N LYS A 201 -13.46 26.65 6.42
CA LYS A 201 -12.51 27.78 6.47
C LYS A 201 -11.58 27.80 5.26
N LEU A 202 -11.23 26.64 4.72
CA LEU A 202 -10.36 26.49 3.56
C LEU A 202 -11.07 26.83 2.24
N LEU A 203 -12.29 26.31 2.03
CA LEU A 203 -13.02 26.45 0.77
C LEU A 203 -14.22 27.40 0.83
N GLY A 204 -14.60 27.88 2.02
CA GLY A 204 -15.73 28.79 2.20
C GLY A 204 -17.10 28.11 2.10
N LYS A 205 -18.15 28.94 1.99
CA LYS A 205 -19.56 28.52 2.06
C LYS A 205 -20.11 27.87 0.79
N ASN A 206 -19.35 27.88 -0.31
CA ASN A 206 -19.71 27.22 -1.56
C ASN A 206 -18.44 26.56 -2.12
N ALA A 207 -18.07 25.43 -1.52
CA ALA A 207 -16.82 24.74 -1.81
C ALA A 207 -16.70 24.35 -3.29
N THR A 208 -17.81 23.96 -3.92
CA THR A 208 -17.89 23.67 -5.36
C THR A 208 -17.51 24.90 -6.20
N ALA A 209 -18.16 26.03 -6.00
CA ALA A 209 -17.84 27.25 -6.75
C ALA A 209 -16.41 27.73 -6.50
N THR A 210 -15.92 27.64 -5.26
CA THR A 210 -14.53 27.96 -4.92
C THR A 210 -13.54 27.13 -5.72
N LEU A 211 -13.79 25.81 -5.84
CA LEU A 211 -12.91 24.91 -6.58
C LEU A 211 -12.93 25.22 -8.10
N PHE A 212 -14.09 25.47 -8.70
CA PHE A 212 -14.17 25.91 -10.10
C PHE A 212 -13.47 27.24 -10.34
N ASN A 213 -13.66 28.23 -9.46
CA ASN A 213 -12.98 29.52 -9.56
C ASN A 213 -11.45 29.42 -9.40
N LEU A 214 -10.96 28.43 -8.65
CA LEU A 214 -9.53 28.11 -8.58
C LEU A 214 -9.04 27.58 -9.93
N TYR A 215 -9.77 26.64 -10.55
CA TYR A 215 -9.45 26.12 -11.88
C TYR A 215 -9.39 27.24 -12.93
N ASP A 216 -10.43 28.07 -13.00
CA ASP A 216 -10.51 29.15 -13.99
C ASP A 216 -9.35 30.14 -13.87
N ARG A 217 -8.96 30.49 -12.64
CA ARG A 217 -7.80 31.38 -12.42
C ARG A 217 -6.48 30.72 -12.75
N LEU A 218 -6.31 29.44 -12.42
CA LEU A 218 -5.09 28.72 -12.74
C LEU A 218 -4.91 28.59 -14.26
N ASP A 219 -5.98 28.22 -14.98
CA ASP A 219 -5.99 28.09 -16.44
C ASP A 219 -5.83 29.44 -17.16
N ALA A 220 -6.37 30.52 -16.60
CA ALA A 220 -6.18 31.88 -17.12
C ALA A 220 -4.78 32.46 -16.82
N ASN A 221 -3.88 31.68 -16.23
CA ASN A 221 -2.57 32.12 -15.76
C ASN A 221 -2.64 33.33 -14.79
N ALA A 222 -3.71 33.41 -14.00
CA ALA A 222 -4.01 34.49 -13.08
C ALA A 222 -3.57 34.20 -11.63
N SER A 223 -2.88 33.08 -11.39
CA SER A 223 -2.28 32.71 -10.11
C SER A 223 -0.78 32.51 -10.26
N ALA A 224 -0.01 32.83 -9.21
CA ALA A 224 1.43 32.60 -9.20
C ALA A 224 1.82 31.10 -9.23
N CYS A 225 0.84 30.20 -9.07
CA CYS A 225 1.00 28.74 -9.10
C CYS A 225 0.65 28.16 -10.48
N SER A 226 0.06 28.95 -11.38
CA SER A 226 -0.26 28.52 -12.74
C SER A 226 0.97 28.03 -13.49
N ALA A 227 2.08 28.76 -13.38
CA ALA A 227 3.34 28.44 -14.06
C ALA A 227 3.85 27.03 -13.75
N ILE A 228 3.63 26.51 -12.54
CA ILE A 228 4.13 25.18 -12.14
C ILE A 228 3.60 24.09 -13.08
N PHE A 229 2.33 24.14 -13.45
CA PHE A 229 1.71 23.11 -14.29
C PHE A 229 2.23 23.18 -15.73
N TYR A 230 2.29 24.39 -16.30
CA TYR A 230 2.77 24.58 -17.67
C TYR A 230 4.26 24.28 -17.80
N ASP A 231 5.07 24.68 -16.83
CA ASP A 231 6.52 24.50 -16.85
C ASP A 231 6.94 23.05 -16.55
N THR A 232 6.14 22.28 -15.80
CA THR A 232 6.51 20.93 -15.35
C THR A 232 5.90 19.82 -16.20
N VAL A 233 4.61 19.92 -16.54
CA VAL A 233 3.85 18.83 -17.16
C VAL A 233 3.16 19.22 -18.47
N GLU A 234 3.28 20.48 -18.92
CA GLU A 234 2.65 21.01 -20.15
C GLU A 234 1.13 20.73 -20.26
N VAL A 235 0.44 20.54 -19.14
CA VAL A 235 -1.00 20.25 -19.05
C VAL A 235 -1.74 21.41 -18.39
N LYS A 236 -2.97 21.68 -18.83
CA LYS A 236 -3.84 22.67 -18.17
C LYS A 236 -4.00 22.32 -16.68
N PRO A 237 -3.81 23.28 -15.76
CA PRO A 237 -3.98 23.05 -14.32
C PRO A 237 -5.31 22.38 -13.98
N SER A 238 -6.40 22.83 -14.60
CA SER A 238 -7.76 22.31 -14.35
C SER A 238 -7.93 20.83 -14.72
N VAL A 239 -7.20 20.34 -15.73
CA VAL A 239 -7.21 18.94 -16.16
C VAL A 239 -6.44 18.09 -15.16
N PHE A 240 -5.21 18.48 -14.83
CA PHE A 240 -4.40 17.76 -13.85
C PHE A 240 -5.09 17.69 -12.49
N LEU A 241 -5.63 18.81 -12.00
CA LEU A 241 -6.21 18.85 -10.65
C LEU A 241 -7.51 18.04 -10.53
N ARG A 242 -8.33 17.96 -11.58
CA ARG A 242 -9.50 17.06 -11.58
C ARG A 242 -9.11 15.60 -11.42
N LEU A 243 -8.09 15.17 -12.18
CA LEU A 243 -7.53 13.80 -12.09
C LEU A 243 -6.90 13.54 -10.72
N PHE A 244 -6.11 14.49 -10.24
CA PHE A 244 -5.45 14.40 -8.93
C PHE A 244 -6.48 14.30 -7.80
N PHE A 245 -7.46 15.19 -7.76
CA PHE A 245 -8.49 15.18 -6.72
C PHE A 245 -9.43 13.99 -6.83
N PHE A 246 -9.70 13.48 -8.04
CA PHE A 246 -10.40 12.20 -8.20
C PHE A 246 -9.63 11.04 -7.55
N LYS A 247 -8.31 10.93 -7.80
CA LYS A 247 -7.45 9.91 -7.15
C LYS A 247 -7.52 10.02 -5.63
N LEU A 248 -7.56 11.24 -5.09
CA LEU A 248 -7.69 11.45 -3.65
C LEU A 248 -9.08 11.06 -3.13
N LEU A 249 -10.14 11.44 -3.84
CA LEU A 249 -11.54 11.20 -3.49
C LEU A 249 -11.82 9.71 -3.30
N GLY A 250 -11.21 8.86 -4.13
CA GLY A 250 -11.38 7.41 -4.12
C GLY A 250 -10.76 6.67 -2.93
N ARG A 251 -10.10 7.33 -1.98
CA ARG A 251 -9.53 6.67 -0.78
C ARG A 251 -9.91 7.39 0.51
N TYR A 252 -10.17 6.60 1.55
CA TYR A 252 -10.66 7.12 2.84
C TYR A 252 -9.75 8.20 3.46
N ASP A 253 -8.44 7.96 3.52
CA ASP A 253 -7.48 8.87 4.18
C ASP A 253 -7.09 10.07 3.31
N SER A 254 -6.84 9.84 2.02
CA SER A 254 -6.28 10.87 1.15
C SER A 254 -7.30 11.93 0.71
N ARG A 255 -8.59 11.61 0.66
CA ARG A 255 -9.64 12.58 0.27
C ARG A 255 -9.69 13.80 1.18
N LYS A 256 -9.27 13.66 2.45
CA LYS A 256 -9.22 14.76 3.42
C LYS A 256 -8.29 15.90 2.97
N PHE A 257 -7.30 15.60 2.13
CA PHE A 257 -6.31 16.57 1.65
C PHE A 257 -6.80 17.44 0.49
N ILE A 258 -7.90 17.09 -0.17
CA ILE A 258 -8.48 17.86 -1.28
C ILE A 258 -8.65 19.36 -0.92
N PRO A 259 -9.37 19.73 0.15
CA PRO A 259 -9.51 21.14 0.54
C PRO A 259 -8.18 21.79 0.89
N THR A 260 -7.26 21.07 1.52
CA THR A 260 -5.94 21.58 1.90
C THR A 260 -5.12 21.92 0.66
N PHE A 261 -5.02 21.02 -0.32
CA PHE A 261 -4.28 21.28 -1.55
C PHE A 261 -4.91 22.39 -2.39
N ALA A 262 -6.24 22.46 -2.47
CA ALA A 262 -6.93 23.59 -3.10
C ALA A 262 -6.60 24.93 -2.40
N ALA A 263 -6.61 24.96 -1.07
CA ALA A 263 -6.25 26.16 -0.31
C ALA A 263 -4.75 26.53 -0.43
N ARG A 264 -3.85 25.56 -0.56
CA ARG A 264 -2.43 25.81 -0.82
C ARG A 264 -2.21 26.41 -2.20
N LEU A 265 -2.90 25.91 -3.23
CA LEU A 265 -2.87 26.48 -4.58
C LEU A 265 -3.46 27.90 -4.62
N GLU A 266 -4.44 28.18 -3.76
CA GLU A 266 -5.01 29.51 -3.60
C GLU A 266 -4.03 30.48 -2.92
N ARG A 267 -3.40 30.05 -1.83
CA ARG A 267 -2.42 30.84 -1.08
C ARG A 267 -1.14 31.09 -1.88
N CYS A 268 -0.67 30.05 -2.58
CA CYS A 268 0.46 30.06 -3.50
C CYS A 268 1.74 30.75 -2.99
N ASN A 269 2.16 30.47 -1.76
CA ASN A 269 3.46 30.91 -1.28
C ASN A 269 4.59 29.99 -1.82
N VAL A 270 5.86 30.32 -1.56
CA VAL A 270 7.02 29.52 -2.04
C VAL A 270 6.90 28.05 -1.67
N GLN A 271 6.48 27.77 -0.43
CA GLN A 271 6.36 26.41 0.08
C GLN A 271 5.21 25.63 -0.57
N ASP A 272 4.11 26.30 -0.92
CA ASP A 272 3.02 25.71 -1.70
C ASP A 272 3.51 25.30 -3.10
N LYS A 273 4.35 26.14 -3.72
CA LYS A 273 4.94 25.82 -5.02
C LYS A 273 5.83 24.58 -4.93
N ASP A 274 6.72 24.52 -3.94
CA ASP A 274 7.63 23.39 -3.74
C ASP A 274 6.84 22.07 -3.56
N VAL A 275 5.78 22.10 -2.76
CA VAL A 275 4.92 20.93 -2.53
C VAL A 275 4.19 20.51 -3.80
N MET A 276 3.61 21.46 -4.53
CA MET A 276 2.90 21.14 -5.78
C MET A 276 3.84 20.66 -6.87
N THR A 277 5.05 21.21 -6.97
CA THR A 277 6.10 20.70 -7.87
C THR A 277 6.50 19.28 -7.50
N ALA A 278 6.68 18.97 -6.22
CA ALA A 278 6.97 17.60 -5.78
C ALA A 278 5.82 16.64 -6.14
N ILE A 279 4.56 17.03 -5.94
CA ILE A 279 3.40 16.22 -6.34
C ILE A 279 3.36 15.99 -7.85
N LEU A 280 3.62 17.03 -8.65
CA LEU A 280 3.61 16.96 -10.12
C LEU A 280 4.75 16.11 -10.69
N THR A 281 5.88 16.05 -9.99
CA THR A 281 7.09 15.30 -10.42
C THR A 281 7.21 13.93 -9.79
N LYS A 282 6.38 13.60 -8.79
CA LYS A 282 6.41 12.30 -8.11
C LYS A 282 5.94 11.21 -9.07
N THR A 283 6.86 10.35 -9.45
CA THR A 283 6.56 9.09 -10.14
C THR A 283 6.36 8.00 -9.08
N ASP A 284 5.11 7.57 -8.90
CA ASP A 284 4.81 6.37 -8.13
C ASP A 284 5.33 5.17 -8.94
N PRO A 285 6.32 4.39 -8.46
CA PRO A 285 6.77 3.20 -9.17
C PRO A 285 5.60 2.22 -9.26
N ALA A 286 5.35 1.70 -10.47
CA ALA A 286 4.32 0.69 -10.69
C ALA A 286 4.58 -0.51 -9.78
N LYS A 287 3.54 -0.95 -9.05
CA LYS A 287 3.68 -2.15 -8.22
C LYS A 287 3.90 -3.36 -9.14
N PRO A 288 4.76 -4.33 -8.78
CA PRO A 288 4.96 -5.53 -9.60
C PRO A 288 3.65 -6.27 -9.95
N SER A 289 2.65 -6.21 -9.07
CA SER A 289 1.32 -6.78 -9.29
C SER A 289 0.53 -6.10 -10.41
N GLU A 290 0.79 -4.82 -10.72
CA GLU A 290 0.12 -4.11 -11.83
C GLU A 290 0.55 -4.67 -13.19
N GLY A 291 1.74 -5.28 -13.29
CA GLY A 291 2.16 -6.03 -14.47
C GLY A 291 1.33 -7.29 -14.75
N LEU A 292 0.47 -7.71 -13.80
CA LEU A 292 -0.47 -8.80 -14.01
C LEU A 292 -1.84 -8.31 -14.51
N ASN A 293 -2.10 -7.01 -14.53
CA ASN A 293 -3.35 -6.47 -15.07
C ASN A 293 -3.37 -6.56 -16.60
N SER A 294 -4.56 -6.71 -17.18
CA SER A 294 -4.77 -6.70 -18.63
C SER A 294 -5.72 -5.57 -19.03
N ASN A 295 -5.15 -4.47 -19.50
CA ASN A 295 -5.94 -3.36 -20.04
C ASN A 295 -6.53 -3.69 -21.42
N LEU A 296 -5.93 -4.62 -22.16
CA LEU A 296 -6.58 -5.15 -23.36
C LEU A 296 -7.87 -5.91 -23.04
N LEU A 297 -7.87 -6.73 -21.97
CA LEU A 297 -9.10 -7.38 -21.51
C LEU A 297 -10.12 -6.37 -21.01
N HIS A 298 -9.66 -5.34 -20.28
CA HIS A 298 -10.50 -4.24 -19.84
C HIS A 298 -11.28 -3.65 -21.01
N ASP A 299 -10.57 -3.19 -22.04
CA ASP A 299 -11.13 -2.58 -23.25
C ASP A 299 -12.04 -3.55 -24.01
N THR A 300 -11.62 -4.82 -24.14
CA THR A 300 -12.42 -5.86 -24.80
C THR A 300 -13.81 -5.99 -24.14
N ILE A 301 -13.87 -5.98 -22.80
CA ILE A 301 -15.11 -6.13 -22.05
C ILE A 301 -15.90 -4.82 -22.05
N VAL A 302 -15.24 -3.70 -21.77
CA VAL A 302 -15.89 -2.39 -21.65
C VAL A 302 -16.54 -2.00 -22.96
N TYR A 303 -15.82 -2.07 -24.09
CA TYR A 303 -16.36 -1.69 -25.40
C TYR A 303 -17.44 -2.65 -25.92
N SER A 304 -17.55 -3.85 -25.36
CA SER A 304 -18.56 -4.83 -25.76
C SER A 304 -19.83 -4.77 -24.89
N GLU A 305 -19.70 -4.66 -23.56
CA GLU A 305 -20.85 -4.72 -22.63
C GLU A 305 -21.07 -3.45 -21.80
N LEU A 306 -20.06 -2.60 -21.57
CA LEU A 306 -20.12 -1.52 -20.57
C LEU A 306 -19.96 -0.10 -21.14
N TRP A 307 -20.04 0.03 -22.46
CA TRP A 307 -19.92 1.29 -23.18
C TRP A 307 -21.28 1.79 -23.65
N GLN A 308 -21.45 3.11 -23.67
CA GLN A 308 -22.66 3.75 -24.18
C GLN A 308 -22.77 3.58 -25.70
N VAL A 309 -23.89 3.02 -26.17
CA VAL A 309 -24.21 2.90 -27.60
C VAL A 309 -25.53 3.61 -27.90
N PRO A 310 -25.59 4.56 -28.87
CA PRO A 310 -24.47 5.06 -29.69
C PRO A 310 -23.43 5.82 -28.85
N THR A 311 -22.17 5.79 -29.28
CA THR A 311 -21.09 6.44 -28.53
C THR A 311 -21.22 7.97 -28.57
N PRO A 312 -20.97 8.67 -27.44
CA PRO A 312 -20.76 10.11 -27.47
C PRO A 312 -19.51 10.48 -28.28
N SER A 313 -19.38 11.76 -28.63
CA SER A 313 -18.16 12.30 -29.23
C SER A 313 -17.08 12.55 -28.18
N MET A 314 -15.82 12.69 -28.62
CA MET A 314 -14.73 13.14 -27.74
C MET A 314 -15.03 14.47 -27.05
N GLU A 315 -15.69 15.39 -27.77
CA GLU A 315 -16.08 16.70 -27.23
C GLU A 315 -17.12 16.54 -26.11
N ASP A 316 -18.10 15.65 -26.26
CA ASP A 316 -19.09 15.40 -25.22
C ASP A 316 -18.44 14.87 -23.93
N ILE A 317 -17.49 13.93 -24.06
CA ILE A 317 -16.71 13.40 -22.92
C ILE A 317 -15.90 14.52 -22.26
N LEU A 318 -15.22 15.37 -23.04
CA LEU A 318 -14.47 16.50 -22.52
C LEU A 318 -15.37 17.51 -21.79
N GLN A 319 -16.56 17.79 -22.30
CA GLN A 319 -17.51 18.69 -21.64
C GLN A 319 -18.00 18.11 -20.31
N GLN A 320 -18.27 16.80 -20.23
CA GLN A 320 -18.62 16.11 -18.98
C GLN A 320 -17.48 16.20 -17.95
N PHE A 321 -16.26 15.90 -18.39
CA PHE A 321 -15.05 16.01 -17.57
C PHE A 321 -14.89 17.42 -16.98
N LEU A 322 -15.00 18.46 -17.82
CA LEU A 322 -14.85 19.85 -17.39
C LEU A 322 -16.01 20.33 -16.49
N ALA A 323 -17.21 19.77 -16.65
CA ALA A 323 -18.39 20.10 -15.85
C ALA A 323 -18.37 19.48 -14.44
N SER A 324 -17.48 18.53 -14.17
CA SER A 324 -17.34 17.89 -12.87
C SER A 324 -16.25 18.57 -12.00
N PRO A 325 -16.45 18.72 -10.67
CA PRO A 325 -15.40 19.19 -9.77
C PRO A 325 -14.14 18.31 -9.75
N MET A 326 -14.32 16.99 -9.93
CA MET A 326 -13.28 15.97 -9.95
C MET A 326 -13.66 14.95 -11.03
N ALA A 327 -12.70 14.47 -11.81
CA ALA A 327 -13.01 13.71 -13.02
C ALA A 327 -11.86 12.77 -13.39
N LEU A 328 -12.17 11.71 -14.15
CA LEU A 328 -11.22 10.68 -14.56
C LEU A 328 -11.16 10.49 -16.08
N LYS A 329 -12.26 10.70 -16.81
CA LYS A 329 -12.39 10.15 -18.17
C LYS A 329 -11.43 10.78 -19.17
N ASP A 330 -10.86 9.93 -20.01
CA ASP A 330 -10.03 10.32 -21.15
C ASP A 330 -10.88 10.32 -22.43
N PRO A 331 -11.02 11.47 -23.13
CA PRO A 331 -11.70 11.52 -24.42
C PRO A 331 -11.14 10.53 -25.46
N ASP A 332 -9.86 10.15 -25.36
CA ASP A 332 -9.23 9.17 -26.27
C ASP A 332 -9.87 7.78 -26.21
N GLU A 333 -10.57 7.43 -25.11
CA GLU A 333 -11.35 6.19 -25.01
C GLU A 333 -12.41 6.08 -26.13
N VAL A 334 -12.95 7.20 -26.64
CA VAL A 334 -13.91 7.18 -27.77
C VAL A 334 -13.23 6.65 -29.03
N GLY A 335 -12.02 7.11 -29.34
CA GLY A 335 -11.26 6.64 -30.49
C GLY A 335 -10.92 5.16 -30.38
N SER A 336 -10.51 4.73 -29.18
CA SER A 336 -10.22 3.32 -28.88
C SER A 336 -11.47 2.46 -29.08
N TYR A 337 -12.63 2.86 -28.54
CA TYR A 337 -13.91 2.19 -28.79
C TYR A 337 -14.21 2.06 -30.30
N CYS A 338 -14.04 3.14 -31.06
CA CYS A 338 -14.30 3.14 -32.51
C CYS A 338 -13.39 2.17 -33.26
N LEU A 339 -12.10 2.11 -32.91
CA LEU A 339 -11.13 1.19 -33.51
C LEU A 339 -11.38 -0.28 -33.13
N PHE A 340 -11.76 -0.56 -31.89
CA PHE A 340 -12.08 -1.91 -31.44
C PHE A 340 -13.34 -2.45 -32.11
N THR A 341 -14.35 -1.60 -32.30
CA THR A 341 -15.71 -2.04 -32.68
C THR A 341 -16.09 -1.79 -34.13
N GLY A 342 -15.44 -0.84 -34.81
CA GLY A 342 -15.84 -0.41 -36.15
C GLY A 342 -17.25 0.23 -36.17
N SER A 343 -17.68 0.82 -35.04
CA SER A 343 -19.01 1.40 -34.90
C SER A 343 -19.26 2.51 -35.93
N ASN A 344 -20.49 2.56 -36.44
CA ASN A 344 -20.96 3.60 -37.36
C ASN A 344 -21.63 4.79 -36.65
N SER A 345 -21.44 4.91 -35.33
CA SER A 345 -21.91 6.07 -34.56
C SER A 345 -21.23 7.35 -35.09
N SER A 346 -21.92 8.49 -35.03
CA SER A 346 -21.35 9.78 -35.49
C SER A 346 -20.04 10.15 -34.77
N GLY A 347 -19.92 9.78 -33.48
CA GLY A 347 -18.68 9.95 -32.72
C GLY A 347 -17.48 9.19 -33.30
N CYS A 348 -17.70 8.20 -34.19
CA CYS A 348 -16.66 7.39 -34.81
C CYS A 348 -16.27 7.81 -36.24
N GLU A 349 -16.88 8.86 -36.79
CA GLU A 349 -16.56 9.37 -38.13
C GLU A 349 -15.05 9.55 -38.39
N PRO A 350 -14.23 10.05 -37.44
CA PRO A 350 -12.78 10.22 -37.66
C PRO A 350 -12.00 8.91 -37.89
N TRP A 351 -12.54 7.75 -37.49
CA TRP A 351 -11.88 6.45 -37.61
C TRP A 351 -12.56 5.52 -38.63
N ALA A 352 -13.62 5.95 -39.31
CA ALA A 352 -14.43 5.11 -40.19
C ALA A 352 -13.64 4.46 -41.34
N ASP A 353 -12.62 5.15 -41.86
CA ASP A 353 -11.79 4.68 -42.98
C ASP A 353 -10.52 3.92 -42.53
N MET A 354 -10.33 3.72 -41.22
CA MET A 354 -9.18 2.98 -40.71
C MET A 354 -9.36 1.47 -40.93
N ASN A 355 -8.51 0.88 -41.78
CA ASN A 355 -8.50 -0.56 -42.03
C ASN A 355 -7.78 -1.31 -40.89
N VAL A 356 -8.44 -1.38 -39.73
CA VAL A 356 -7.94 -2.05 -38.52
C VAL A 356 -8.80 -3.28 -38.25
N PRO A 357 -8.20 -4.45 -37.96
CA PRO A 357 -8.98 -5.64 -37.63
C PRO A 357 -9.66 -5.45 -36.26
N LEU A 358 -10.97 -5.71 -36.22
CA LEU A 358 -11.84 -5.41 -35.08
C LEU A 358 -11.73 -6.47 -33.98
N TRP A 359 -11.60 -6.04 -32.73
CA TRP A 359 -11.55 -6.92 -31.56
C TRP A 359 -12.68 -6.58 -30.59
N THR A 360 -13.86 -7.14 -30.83
CA THR A 360 -15.05 -6.99 -29.98
C THR A 360 -15.90 -8.25 -30.06
N TYR A 361 -16.90 -8.37 -29.18
CA TYR A 361 -17.87 -9.45 -29.24
C TYR A 361 -19.30 -8.93 -29.06
N THR A 362 -20.25 -9.64 -29.68
CA THR A 362 -21.67 -9.36 -29.47
C THR A 362 -22.09 -9.87 -28.08
N PRO A 363 -22.68 -9.01 -27.23
CA PRO A 363 -23.24 -9.44 -25.96
C PRO A 363 -24.29 -10.54 -26.14
N ASP A 364 -24.31 -11.52 -25.25
CA ASP A 364 -25.21 -12.65 -25.34
C ASP A 364 -26.56 -12.40 -24.64
N LYS A 365 -27.41 -13.43 -24.55
CA LYS A 365 -28.74 -13.32 -23.95
C LYS A 365 -28.75 -12.96 -22.45
N TYR A 366 -27.61 -12.94 -21.77
CA TYR A 366 -27.49 -12.60 -20.35
C TYR A 366 -27.08 -11.15 -20.11
N PHE A 367 -26.64 -10.44 -21.15
CA PHE A 367 -26.36 -9.02 -21.10
C PHE A 367 -27.61 -8.20 -20.76
N ASN A 368 -27.42 -7.10 -20.02
CA ASN A 368 -28.46 -6.15 -19.65
C ASN A 368 -29.61 -6.84 -18.86
N LYS A 369 -29.23 -7.73 -17.94
CA LYS A 369 -30.16 -8.50 -17.12
C LYS A 369 -29.67 -8.62 -15.70
N THR A 370 -30.36 -7.93 -14.80
CA THR A 370 -30.22 -8.15 -13.36
C THR A 370 -30.56 -9.60 -13.01
N ALA A 371 -29.66 -10.28 -12.31
CA ALA A 371 -29.85 -11.66 -11.87
C ALA A 371 -31.08 -11.79 -10.93
N ALA A 372 -31.75 -12.93 -10.97
CA ALA A 372 -32.73 -13.31 -9.97
C ALA A 372 -32.05 -14.15 -8.90
N ILE A 373 -32.44 -13.97 -7.64
CA ILE A 373 -31.88 -14.71 -6.51
C ILE A 373 -32.35 -16.17 -6.59
N PRO A 374 -31.45 -17.16 -6.65
CA PRO A 374 -31.81 -18.57 -6.61
C PRO A 374 -32.52 -18.95 -5.31
N ILE A 375 -33.36 -19.99 -5.38
CA ILE A 375 -34.08 -20.50 -4.20
C ILE A 375 -33.08 -20.98 -3.15
N GLY A 376 -33.27 -20.56 -1.90
CA GLY A 376 -32.42 -20.98 -0.77
C GLY A 376 -31.05 -20.29 -0.70
N VAL A 377 -30.81 -19.29 -1.55
CA VAL A 377 -29.58 -18.49 -1.56
C VAL A 377 -29.89 -17.05 -1.17
N SER A 378 -28.94 -16.36 -0.53
CA SER A 378 -29.05 -14.95 -0.15
C SER A 378 -28.02 -14.06 -0.85
N VAL A 379 -28.34 -12.77 -0.95
CA VAL A 379 -27.43 -11.75 -1.52
C VAL A 379 -27.18 -10.63 -0.51
N LEU A 380 -25.91 -10.42 -0.16
CA LEU A 380 -25.46 -9.27 0.59
C LEU A 380 -24.84 -8.26 -0.38
N GLY A 381 -25.31 -7.01 -0.35
CA GLY A 381 -24.72 -5.89 -1.08
C GLY A 381 -24.06 -4.91 -0.12
N LEU A 382 -22.89 -4.38 -0.49
CA LEU A 382 -22.21 -3.30 0.21
C LEU A 382 -22.04 -2.12 -0.74
N THR A 383 -22.39 -0.91 -0.30
CA THR A 383 -22.18 0.31 -1.09
C THR A 383 -21.86 1.51 -0.22
N GLY A 384 -21.12 2.47 -0.79
CA GLY A 384 -20.70 3.70 -0.14
C GLY A 384 -21.34 4.91 -0.82
N ASN A 385 -21.86 5.85 -0.03
CA ASN A 385 -22.44 7.08 -0.57
C ASN A 385 -21.38 8.05 -1.13
N LEU A 386 -20.10 7.83 -0.84
CA LEU A 386 -18.97 8.59 -1.39
C LEU A 386 -18.09 7.72 -2.30
N ASP A 387 -18.62 6.61 -2.82
CA ASP A 387 -17.94 5.80 -3.85
C ASP A 387 -18.05 6.51 -5.21
N PRO A 388 -16.94 7.04 -5.78
CA PRO A 388 -16.98 7.77 -7.04
C PRO A 388 -16.94 6.83 -8.26
N VAL A 389 -16.76 5.53 -8.06
CA VAL A 389 -16.57 4.53 -9.14
C VAL A 389 -17.86 3.71 -9.31
N THR A 390 -18.44 3.22 -8.21
CA THR A 390 -19.68 2.44 -8.24
C THR A 390 -20.71 3.09 -7.33
N THR A 391 -21.29 4.18 -7.82
CA THR A 391 -22.11 5.08 -7.01
C THR A 391 -23.32 4.37 -6.40
N SER A 392 -23.66 4.76 -5.16
CA SER A 392 -24.77 4.15 -4.41
C SER A 392 -26.13 4.21 -5.12
N LYS A 393 -26.37 5.20 -6.01
CA LYS A 393 -27.60 5.27 -6.79
C LYS A 393 -27.78 4.05 -7.70
N HIS A 394 -26.70 3.57 -8.33
CA HIS A 394 -26.72 2.38 -9.17
C HIS A 394 -26.91 1.11 -8.36
N ALA A 395 -26.23 1.00 -7.21
CA ALA A 395 -26.41 -0.12 -6.28
C ALA A 395 -27.86 -0.25 -5.79
N ARG A 396 -28.49 0.87 -5.38
CA ARG A 396 -29.91 0.90 -4.98
C ARG A 396 -30.85 0.49 -6.11
N ARG A 397 -30.63 1.00 -7.34
CA ARG A 397 -31.40 0.57 -8.52
C ARG A 397 -31.23 -0.92 -8.77
N HIS A 398 -29.98 -1.40 -8.75
CA HIS A 398 -29.67 -2.80 -9.01
C HIS A 398 -30.40 -3.72 -8.03
N PHE A 399 -30.31 -3.43 -6.73
CA PHE A 399 -31.03 -4.17 -5.70
C PHE A 399 -32.55 -4.07 -5.86
N LYS A 400 -33.09 -2.92 -6.29
CA LYS A 400 -34.52 -2.80 -6.60
C LYS A 400 -34.94 -3.71 -7.76
N ASN A 401 -34.11 -3.83 -8.80
CA ASN A 401 -34.39 -4.64 -9.99
C ASN A 401 -34.21 -6.14 -9.77
N MET A 402 -33.34 -6.53 -8.82
CA MET A 402 -33.06 -7.93 -8.49
C MET A 402 -34.33 -8.64 -8.01
N LYS A 403 -34.70 -9.75 -8.66
CA LYS A 403 -35.89 -10.51 -8.28
C LYS A 403 -35.59 -11.45 -7.12
N GLY A 404 -36.41 -11.39 -6.07
CA GLY A 404 -36.24 -12.16 -4.84
C GLY A 404 -36.00 -11.25 -3.63
N ASP A 405 -36.52 -11.68 -2.48
CA ASP A 405 -36.53 -10.88 -1.26
C ASP A 405 -35.40 -11.24 -0.29
N ASN A 406 -34.69 -12.35 -0.52
CA ASN A 406 -33.58 -12.80 0.32
C ASN A 406 -32.28 -12.02 0.02
N LYS A 407 -32.34 -10.70 0.15
CA LYS A 407 -31.24 -9.77 -0.11
C LYS A 407 -31.20 -8.65 0.92
N LYS A 408 -30.00 -8.13 1.19
CA LYS A 408 -29.79 -6.98 2.06
C LYS A 408 -28.74 -6.06 1.46
N LEU A 409 -29.08 -4.79 1.27
CA LEU A 409 -28.12 -3.75 0.89
C LEU A 409 -27.68 -3.01 2.15
N VAL A 410 -26.39 -3.05 2.45
CA VAL A 410 -25.76 -2.32 3.55
C VAL A 410 -25.10 -1.07 2.96
N GLU A 411 -25.56 0.10 3.41
CA GLU A 411 -25.11 1.39 2.88
C GLU A 411 -24.27 2.13 3.92
N PHE A 412 -23.05 2.51 3.52
CA PHE A 412 -22.13 3.27 4.36
C PHE A 412 -22.15 4.76 3.97
N PRO A 413 -22.53 5.67 4.89
CA PRO A 413 -22.76 7.08 4.56
C PRO A 413 -21.55 7.83 4.00
N VAL A 414 -20.34 7.39 4.34
CA VAL A 414 -19.11 8.09 3.95
C VAL A 414 -18.03 7.15 3.42
N ALA A 415 -18.35 5.88 3.15
CA ALA A 415 -17.38 4.97 2.54
C ALA A 415 -17.17 5.31 1.05
N VAL A 416 -15.97 5.01 0.57
CA VAL A 416 -15.58 5.15 -0.84
C VAL A 416 -15.53 3.77 -1.52
N HIS A 417 -15.05 3.71 -2.75
CA HIS A 417 -14.93 2.48 -3.52
C HIS A 417 -14.20 1.36 -2.77
N GLY A 418 -14.76 0.15 -2.77
CA GLY A 418 -14.24 -0.99 -2.04
C GLY A 418 -14.52 -0.91 -0.55
N ILE A 419 -15.76 -1.20 -0.16
CA ILE A 419 -16.24 -1.05 1.21
C ILE A 419 -15.48 -1.94 2.18
N ILE A 420 -15.05 -3.13 1.73
CA ILE A 420 -14.21 -4.05 2.51
C ILE A 420 -12.92 -3.39 3.00
N GLY A 421 -12.36 -2.43 2.26
CA GLY A 421 -11.11 -1.74 2.57
C GLY A 421 -11.26 -0.30 3.02
N ASN A 422 -12.47 0.28 2.99
CA ASN A 422 -12.68 1.73 3.16
C ASN A 422 -13.70 2.10 4.25
N THR A 423 -13.83 1.24 5.26
CA THR A 423 -14.70 1.45 6.44
C THR A 423 -13.96 1.29 7.77
N PRO A 424 -12.93 2.10 8.05
CA PRO A 424 -12.11 1.94 9.25
C PRO A 424 -12.90 2.21 10.53
N LEU A 425 -12.56 1.48 11.59
CA LEU A 425 -13.14 1.62 12.94
C LEU A 425 -12.26 2.44 13.88
N SER A 426 -10.99 2.64 13.53
CA SER A 426 -9.98 3.34 14.30
C SER A 426 -8.80 3.71 13.41
N ASP A 427 -7.90 4.57 13.89
CA ASP A 427 -6.66 4.94 13.19
C ASP A 427 -5.64 3.78 13.15
N ASN A 428 -5.91 2.67 13.82
CA ASN A 428 -5.06 1.48 13.73
C ASN A 428 -5.31 0.72 12.42
N HIS A 429 -4.40 0.85 11.46
CA HIS A 429 -4.45 0.18 10.15
C HIS A 429 -4.46 -1.36 10.20
N THR A 430 -4.10 -1.97 11.35
CA THR A 430 -4.18 -3.42 11.54
C THR A 430 -5.57 -3.90 11.95
N ALA A 431 -6.43 -3.00 12.43
CA ALA A 431 -7.79 -3.34 12.81
C ALA A 431 -8.62 -3.73 11.57
N PRO A 432 -9.56 -4.67 11.69
CA PRO A 432 -10.49 -4.98 10.61
C PRO A 432 -11.40 -3.79 10.35
N HIS A 433 -11.65 -3.51 9.07
CA HIS A 433 -12.65 -2.54 8.65
C HIS A 433 -14.04 -3.15 8.85
N CYS A 434 -15.06 -2.31 9.08
CA CYS A 434 -16.43 -2.80 9.27
C CYS A 434 -16.91 -3.62 8.07
N GLY A 435 -16.51 -3.27 6.84
CA GLY A 435 -16.82 -4.06 5.64
C GLY A 435 -16.34 -5.52 5.74
N VAL A 436 -15.12 -5.76 6.25
CA VAL A 436 -14.62 -7.12 6.53
C VAL A 436 -15.51 -7.82 7.56
N LEU A 437 -15.87 -7.12 8.64
CA LEU A 437 -16.70 -7.68 9.70
C LEU A 437 -18.10 -8.04 9.20
N VAL A 438 -18.73 -7.18 8.39
CA VAL A 438 -20.05 -7.44 7.80
C VAL A 438 -20.00 -8.67 6.88
N VAL A 439 -18.95 -8.82 6.06
CA VAL A 439 -18.77 -10.03 5.23
C VAL A 439 -18.57 -11.26 6.11
N ALA A 440 -17.75 -11.17 7.16
CA ALA A 440 -17.52 -12.27 8.09
C ALA A 440 -18.82 -12.69 8.80
N GLU A 441 -19.65 -11.74 9.25
CA GLU A 441 -20.94 -11.99 9.87
C GLU A 441 -21.90 -12.74 8.93
N PHE A 442 -21.97 -12.33 7.66
CA PHE A 442 -22.78 -13.03 6.66
C PHE A 442 -22.34 -14.49 6.47
N LEU A 443 -21.03 -14.73 6.42
CA LEU A 443 -20.45 -16.06 6.25
C LEU A 443 -20.63 -16.94 7.50
N ARG A 444 -20.40 -16.39 8.71
CA ARG A 444 -20.65 -17.11 9.98
C ARG A 444 -22.13 -17.48 10.14
N ALA A 445 -23.03 -16.60 9.70
CA ALA A 445 -24.46 -16.82 9.70
C ALA A 445 -24.95 -17.77 8.58
N SER A 446 -24.04 -18.39 7.82
CA SER A 446 -24.38 -19.26 6.68
C SER A 446 -25.34 -18.61 5.68
N GLY A 447 -25.15 -17.30 5.44
CA GLY A 447 -26.00 -16.51 4.55
C GLY A 447 -27.30 -15.98 5.18
N ALA A 448 -27.58 -16.22 6.45
CA ALA A 448 -28.78 -15.72 7.12
C ALA A 448 -28.69 -14.20 7.40
N LEU A 449 -29.28 -13.39 6.52
CA LEU A 449 -29.19 -11.93 6.52
C LEU A 449 -29.76 -11.24 7.79
N ASP A 450 -30.75 -11.87 8.43
CA ASP A 450 -31.39 -11.36 9.65
C ASP A 450 -30.59 -11.67 10.92
N ALA A 451 -29.65 -12.62 10.85
CA ALA A 451 -28.82 -13.01 11.99
C ALA A 451 -27.50 -12.23 12.08
N MET A 452 -27.20 -11.37 11.11
CA MET A 452 -25.95 -10.61 11.05
C MET A 452 -25.90 -9.50 12.10
N ASP A 453 -24.79 -9.43 12.85
CA ASP A 453 -24.49 -8.26 13.69
C ASP A 453 -23.90 -7.11 12.85
N LEU A 454 -24.61 -5.99 12.78
CA LEU A 454 -24.19 -4.80 12.05
C LEU A 454 -23.72 -3.64 12.96
N THR A 455 -23.51 -3.90 14.25
CA THR A 455 -23.12 -2.86 15.22
C THR A 455 -21.76 -2.21 14.94
N CYS A 456 -20.92 -2.80 14.09
CA CYS A 456 -19.69 -2.14 13.65
C CYS A 456 -19.96 -0.86 12.85
N MET A 457 -21.14 -0.74 12.21
CA MET A 457 -21.48 0.42 11.38
C MET A 457 -21.55 1.70 12.20
N ASP A 458 -22.01 1.62 13.46
CA ASP A 458 -22.07 2.76 14.39
C ASP A 458 -20.69 3.26 14.81
N LYS A 459 -19.64 2.47 14.55
CA LYS A 459 -18.25 2.75 14.93
C LYS A 459 -17.36 3.11 13.73
N VAL A 460 -17.90 3.12 12.51
CA VAL A 460 -17.14 3.55 11.33
C VAL A 460 -16.75 5.00 11.51
N GLN A 461 -15.46 5.30 11.34
CA GLN A 461 -14.96 6.64 11.56
C GLN A 461 -15.63 7.65 10.61
N PRO A 462 -16.13 8.78 11.14
CA PRO A 462 -16.80 9.79 10.33
C PRO A 462 -15.81 10.45 9.36
N LEU A 463 -16.34 11.03 8.28
CA LEU A 463 -15.55 11.94 7.46
C LEU A 463 -15.21 13.17 8.30
N ASN A 464 -13.92 13.40 8.53
CA ASN A 464 -13.37 14.62 9.10
C ASN A 464 -12.26 15.15 8.19
N PHE A 465 -11.97 16.45 8.30
CA PHE A 465 -10.96 17.13 7.50
C PHE A 465 -9.73 17.52 8.32
N ASP A 466 -9.67 17.08 9.58
CA ASP A 466 -8.46 17.18 10.37
C ASP A 466 -7.44 16.15 9.87
N ILE A 467 -6.21 16.61 9.63
CA ILE A 467 -5.16 15.80 9.03
C ILE A 467 -4.00 15.75 10.02
N PRO A 468 -3.78 14.60 10.68
CA PRO A 468 -2.63 14.41 11.56
C PRO A 468 -1.31 14.60 10.81
N ASP A 469 -0.32 15.21 11.46
CA ASP A 469 1.03 15.41 10.88
C ASP A 469 1.65 14.08 10.41
N ALA A 470 1.45 13.00 11.17
CA ALA A 470 1.91 11.67 10.80
C ALA A 470 1.31 11.19 9.47
N LEU A 471 0.03 11.48 9.22
CA LEU A 471 -0.64 11.12 7.98
C LEU A 471 -0.20 12.01 6.82
N ALA A 472 0.04 13.31 7.07
CA ALA A 472 0.58 14.23 6.08
C ALA A 472 2.00 13.82 5.64
N LEU A 473 2.82 13.39 6.59
CA LEU A 473 4.14 12.84 6.35
C LEU A 473 4.06 11.52 5.58
N GLU A 474 3.20 10.59 6.00
CA GLU A 474 3.08 9.26 5.38
C GLU A 474 2.61 9.33 3.92
N LEU A 475 1.57 10.11 3.63
CA LEU A 475 0.94 10.09 2.30
C LEU A 475 1.61 11.04 1.30
N PHE A 476 2.14 12.17 1.78
CA PHE A 476 2.62 13.25 0.91
C PHE A 476 4.01 13.77 1.29
N ASP A 477 4.71 13.09 2.20
CA ASP A 477 6.03 13.49 2.66
C ASP A 477 6.02 14.93 3.25
N LEU A 478 4.92 15.35 3.90
CA LEU A 478 4.79 16.69 4.46
C LEU A 478 5.17 16.72 5.95
N ASP A 479 6.30 17.37 6.26
CA ASP A 479 6.75 17.60 7.64
C ASP A 479 6.25 18.95 8.18
N GLY A 480 5.65 18.94 9.36
CA GLY A 480 5.03 20.11 10.00
C GLY A 480 3.57 20.38 9.61
N GLY A 481 2.85 19.36 9.13
CA GLY A 481 1.39 19.39 8.93
C GLY A 481 0.93 19.61 7.48
N ALA A 482 -0.35 19.40 7.21
CA ALA A 482 -0.84 19.34 5.82
C ALA A 482 -0.85 20.72 5.10
N MET A 483 -1.23 21.79 5.81
CA MET A 483 -1.34 23.14 5.24
C MET A 483 0.00 23.88 5.24
N ASP A 484 0.73 23.84 6.36
CA ASP A 484 1.96 24.62 6.58
C ASP A 484 3.22 23.75 6.59
N GLY A 485 3.11 22.46 6.27
CA GLY A 485 4.25 21.54 6.20
C GLY A 485 4.99 21.57 4.87
N LYS A 486 6.26 21.21 4.94
CA LYS A 486 7.25 21.27 3.86
C LYS A 486 7.48 19.87 3.31
N ILE A 487 7.93 19.75 2.06
CA ILE A 487 8.40 18.47 1.56
C ILE A 487 9.59 18.02 2.43
N HIS A 488 9.39 16.92 3.12
CA HIS A 488 10.41 16.21 3.86
C HIS A 488 11.47 15.75 2.87
N THR A 489 12.67 16.30 3.03
CA THR A 489 13.82 15.98 2.21
C THR A 489 14.86 15.32 3.10
N PRO A 490 14.95 13.98 3.13
CA PRO A 490 15.91 13.28 3.99
C PRO A 490 17.37 13.73 3.79
N ALA A 491 17.69 14.23 2.59
CA ALA A 491 19.01 14.79 2.26
C ALA A 491 19.27 16.18 2.88
N GLN A 492 18.22 16.98 3.08
CA GLN A 492 18.30 18.29 3.71
C GLN A 492 18.38 18.13 5.23
N ASP A 493 17.62 17.20 5.82
CA ASP A 493 17.79 16.82 7.23
C ASP A 493 19.17 16.23 7.51
N ALA A 494 19.75 15.46 6.59
CA ALA A 494 21.13 15.01 6.72
C ALA A 494 22.15 16.17 6.64
N LYS A 495 21.83 17.26 5.92
CA LYS A 495 22.64 18.49 5.85
C LYS A 495 22.45 19.38 7.08
N ASP A 496 21.23 19.52 7.58
CA ASP A 496 20.87 20.33 8.75
C ASP A 496 21.25 19.63 10.05
N TYR A 497 21.15 18.30 10.09
CA TYR A 497 21.81 17.48 11.10
C TYR A 497 23.32 17.69 11.03
N LYS A 498 23.96 17.61 9.84
CA LYS A 498 25.40 17.90 9.70
C LYS A 498 25.78 19.31 10.17
N SER A 499 25.01 20.34 9.85
CA SER A 499 25.32 21.74 10.20
C SER A 499 25.15 22.01 11.71
N ASN A 500 24.13 21.43 12.34
CA ASN A 500 23.92 21.48 13.79
C ASN A 500 24.92 20.58 14.56
N TYR A 501 25.40 19.48 13.95
CA TYR A 501 26.42 18.61 14.56
C TYR A 501 27.86 19.14 14.38
N THR A 502 28.12 19.97 13.36
CA THR A 502 29.46 20.56 13.15
C THR A 502 29.83 21.62 14.19
N TYR A 503 28.89 22.10 15.00
CA TYR A 503 29.18 23.08 16.06
C TYR A 503 29.63 22.45 17.39
N SER A 504 29.68 21.11 17.51
CA SER A 504 29.91 20.47 18.83
C SER A 504 30.97 19.37 18.91
N HIS A 505 31.75 19.06 17.86
CA HIS A 505 32.80 18.07 17.99
C HIS A 505 34.14 18.43 17.33
N GLU A 506 35.00 19.07 18.12
CA GLU A 506 36.46 18.93 18.03
C GLU A 506 36.84 17.45 18.27
N GLY A 507 36.75 16.62 17.24
CA GLY A 507 36.95 15.17 17.43
C GLY A 507 37.00 14.34 16.16
N GLY A 508 37.54 14.85 15.05
CA GLY A 508 38.11 14.08 13.94
C GLY A 508 37.44 12.78 13.45
N ARG A 509 36.11 12.61 13.49
CA ARG A 509 35.40 11.46 12.90
C ARG A 509 35.13 11.70 11.41
N ASP A 510 35.35 10.70 10.57
CA ASP A 510 35.07 10.77 9.13
C ASP A 510 33.56 10.53 8.88
N PRO A 511 32.82 11.50 8.31
CA PRO A 511 31.37 11.40 8.13
C PRO A 511 30.92 10.24 7.24
N GLU A 512 31.76 9.77 6.32
CA GLU A 512 31.39 8.68 5.39
C GLU A 512 31.54 7.31 6.05
N SER A 513 32.51 7.14 6.95
CA SER A 513 32.67 5.90 7.72
C SER A 513 31.59 5.72 8.79
N ASP A 514 31.12 6.81 9.41
CA ASP A 514 30.01 6.75 10.38
C ASP A 514 28.69 6.34 9.71
N LYS A 515 28.41 6.83 8.50
CA LYS A 515 27.24 6.42 7.74
C LYS A 515 27.28 4.94 7.37
N LEU A 516 28.43 4.46 6.90
CA LEU A 516 28.58 3.06 6.50
C LEU A 516 28.38 2.12 7.68
N LEU A 517 28.99 2.39 8.83
CA LEU A 517 28.81 1.55 10.02
C LEU A 517 27.38 1.56 10.57
N ARG A 518 26.71 2.72 10.57
CA ARG A 518 25.30 2.80 10.98
C ARG A 518 24.42 1.95 10.08
N TRP A 519 24.67 2.00 8.77
CA TRP A 519 23.93 1.19 7.81
C TRP A 519 24.17 -0.31 8.04
N ILE A 520 25.43 -0.74 8.22
CA ILE A 520 25.77 -2.15 8.50
C ILE A 520 25.03 -2.63 9.76
N LEU A 521 25.10 -1.86 10.85
CA LEU A 521 24.44 -2.21 12.12
C LEU A 521 22.92 -2.28 11.97
N GLN A 522 22.31 -1.35 11.22
CA GLN A 522 20.87 -1.35 10.98
C GLN A 522 20.42 -2.60 10.22
N VAL A 523 21.15 -2.96 9.15
CA VAL A 523 20.83 -4.12 8.32
C VAL A 523 21.03 -5.42 9.09
N GLU A 524 22.13 -5.56 9.83
CA GLU A 524 22.37 -6.74 10.67
C GLU A 524 21.31 -6.88 11.78
N THR A 525 20.94 -5.77 12.42
CA THR A 525 19.89 -5.76 13.45
C THR A 525 18.54 -6.14 12.85
N ALA A 526 18.20 -5.62 11.68
CA ALA A 526 16.96 -5.93 10.99
C ALA A 526 16.91 -7.40 10.54
N ALA A 527 18.00 -7.92 9.97
CA ALA A 527 18.12 -9.32 9.58
C ALA A 527 17.99 -10.26 10.78
N ASN A 528 18.62 -9.93 11.92
CA ASN A 528 18.52 -10.67 13.16
C ASN A 528 17.10 -10.62 13.75
N ALA A 529 16.45 -9.45 13.74
CA ALA A 529 15.07 -9.29 14.21
C ALA A 529 14.08 -10.12 13.36
N GLN A 530 14.32 -10.21 12.06
CA GLN A 530 13.53 -11.02 11.12
C GLN A 530 13.91 -12.51 11.12
N ARG A 531 14.90 -12.92 11.94
CA ARG A 531 15.40 -14.30 12.04
C ARG A 531 15.85 -14.87 10.69
N ILE A 532 16.51 -14.05 9.88
CA ILE A 532 17.14 -14.50 8.63
C ILE A 532 18.44 -15.21 9.00
N LEU A 533 18.44 -16.54 8.88
CA LEU A 533 19.56 -17.40 9.30
C LEU A 533 20.48 -17.81 8.16
N ASP A 534 19.98 -17.74 6.92
CA ASP A 534 20.67 -18.15 5.71
C ASP A 534 21.48 -16.99 5.11
N ASP A 535 22.75 -17.23 4.76
CA ASP A 535 23.67 -16.18 4.33
C ASP A 535 23.32 -15.62 2.94
N ASP A 536 22.86 -16.45 2.01
CA ASP A 536 22.40 -15.98 0.69
C ASP A 536 21.22 -15.01 0.83
N THR A 537 20.29 -15.34 1.72
CA THR A 537 19.12 -14.50 2.04
C THR A 537 19.54 -13.24 2.79
N ARG A 538 20.53 -13.31 3.68
CA ARG A 538 21.09 -12.16 4.38
C ARG A 538 21.78 -11.18 3.43
N VAL A 539 22.55 -11.69 2.47
CA VAL A 539 23.17 -10.87 1.42
C VAL A 539 22.10 -10.22 0.55
N ALA A 540 21.09 -10.98 0.09
CA ALA A 540 20.00 -10.43 -0.70
C ALA A 540 19.19 -9.37 0.06
N PHE A 541 18.94 -9.60 1.35
CA PHE A 541 18.31 -8.64 2.25
C PHE A 541 19.18 -7.39 2.44
N ALA A 542 20.49 -7.53 2.62
CA ALA A 542 21.40 -6.39 2.74
C ALA A 542 21.45 -5.58 1.43
N MET A 543 21.53 -6.24 0.28
CA MET A 543 21.52 -5.61 -1.03
C MET A 543 20.23 -4.82 -1.30
N SER A 544 19.06 -5.31 -0.84
CA SER A 544 17.78 -4.60 -1.02
C SER A 544 17.66 -3.31 -0.20
N HIS A 545 18.56 -3.08 0.75
CA HIS A 545 18.62 -1.87 1.58
C HIS A 545 19.70 -0.88 1.11
N LEU A 546 20.40 -1.18 0.02
CA LEU A 546 21.34 -0.25 -0.61
C LEU A 546 20.57 0.81 -1.43
N LYS A 547 21.21 1.96 -1.64
CA LYS A 547 20.73 3.02 -2.53
C LYS A 547 21.88 3.65 -3.29
N GLY A 548 21.63 4.09 -4.52
CA GLY A 548 22.57 4.88 -5.32
C GLY A 548 23.85 4.11 -5.67
N ARG A 549 25.03 4.75 -5.57
CA ARG A 549 26.30 4.14 -6.05
C ARG A 549 26.65 2.77 -5.42
N ALA A 550 26.18 2.50 -4.21
CA ALA A 550 26.41 1.21 -3.56
C ALA A 550 25.49 0.11 -4.12
N GLU A 551 24.26 0.46 -4.48
CA GLU A 551 23.32 -0.42 -5.16
C GLU A 551 23.86 -0.80 -6.55
N ASP A 552 24.27 0.19 -7.34
CA ASP A 552 24.85 -0.02 -8.68
C ASP A 552 26.06 -0.95 -8.62
N TRP A 553 26.96 -0.75 -7.64
CA TRP A 553 28.14 -1.60 -7.43
C TRP A 553 27.77 -3.06 -7.12
N ALA A 554 26.85 -3.26 -6.17
CA ALA A 554 26.48 -4.61 -5.72
C ALA A 554 25.74 -5.39 -6.82
N PHE A 555 24.81 -4.75 -7.52
CA PHE A 555 24.07 -5.38 -8.63
C PHE A 555 24.97 -5.61 -9.85
N SER A 556 25.89 -4.70 -10.17
CA SER A 556 26.87 -4.91 -11.25
C SER A 556 27.75 -6.13 -10.99
N LYS A 557 28.19 -6.34 -9.74
CA LYS A 557 28.94 -7.54 -9.36
C LYS A 557 28.11 -8.81 -9.47
N ARG A 558 26.85 -8.77 -9.02
CA ARG A 558 25.95 -9.94 -9.08
C ARG A 558 25.53 -10.32 -10.48
N LEU A 559 25.48 -9.36 -11.41
CA LEU A 559 25.27 -9.61 -12.84
C LEU A 559 26.44 -10.34 -13.50
N MET A 560 27.67 -10.10 -13.01
CA MET A 560 28.88 -10.71 -13.54
C MET A 560 29.16 -12.08 -12.92
N ASP A 561 28.85 -12.25 -11.63
CA ASP A 561 28.98 -13.51 -10.90
C ASP A 561 27.85 -13.65 -9.86
N PRO A 562 26.92 -14.62 -10.05
CA PRO A 562 25.84 -14.88 -9.09
C PRO A 562 26.32 -15.27 -7.68
N LEU A 563 27.57 -15.73 -7.53
CA LEU A 563 28.20 -16.14 -6.26
C LEU A 563 29.24 -15.13 -5.75
N CYS A 564 29.22 -13.89 -6.25
CA CYS A 564 30.20 -12.85 -5.90
C CYS A 564 30.30 -12.53 -4.39
N PHE A 565 29.28 -12.88 -3.60
CA PHE A 565 29.23 -12.66 -2.15
C PHE A 565 28.83 -13.97 -1.45
N PRO A 566 29.80 -14.79 -1.00
CA PRO A 566 29.52 -16.10 -0.40
C PRO A 566 28.90 -16.05 1.00
N SER A 567 29.08 -14.94 1.72
CA SER A 567 28.52 -14.72 3.06
C SER A 567 28.22 -13.24 3.30
N LEU A 568 27.43 -12.95 4.35
CA LEU A 568 27.20 -11.57 4.78
C LEU A 568 28.51 -10.89 5.20
N ASP A 569 29.42 -11.61 5.84
CA ASP A 569 30.71 -11.08 6.29
C ASP A 569 31.60 -10.69 5.10
N ASP A 570 31.64 -11.53 4.06
CA ASP A 570 32.37 -11.24 2.82
C ASP A 570 31.80 -10.01 2.10
N PHE A 571 30.47 -9.92 2.03
CA PHE A 571 29.77 -8.77 1.47
C PHE A 571 30.11 -7.48 2.23
N MET A 572 30.08 -7.51 3.56
CA MET A 572 30.40 -6.35 4.39
C MET A 572 31.89 -5.97 4.29
N HIS A 573 32.80 -6.95 4.24
CA HIS A 573 34.22 -6.71 4.05
C HIS A 573 34.50 -6.00 2.72
N GLU A 574 33.92 -6.49 1.63
CA GLU A 574 34.14 -5.91 0.31
C GLU A 574 33.49 -4.52 0.17
N MET A 575 32.33 -4.32 0.79
CA MET A 575 31.67 -3.03 0.86
C MET A 575 32.53 -2.00 1.60
N LYS A 576 33.09 -2.37 2.77
CA LYS A 576 34.01 -1.48 3.49
C LYS A 576 35.28 -1.21 2.67
N SER A 577 35.84 -2.20 1.98
CA SER A 577 37.01 -1.99 1.12
C SER A 577 36.73 -1.07 -0.08
N THR A 578 35.51 -1.08 -0.59
CA THR A 578 35.13 -0.29 -1.79
C THR A 578 34.79 1.15 -1.42
N PHE A 579 34.14 1.38 -0.27
CA PHE A 579 33.58 2.69 0.08
C PHE A 579 34.33 3.45 1.17
N LEU A 580 35.27 2.82 1.89
CA LEU A 580 36.14 3.54 2.82
C LEU A 580 37.35 4.17 2.11
N PRO A 581 37.86 5.32 2.58
CA PRO A 581 39.05 5.96 2.00
C PRO A 581 40.31 5.06 2.04
N PRO A 582 41.26 5.23 1.10
CA PRO A 582 42.56 4.57 1.18
C PRO A 582 43.29 4.92 2.48
N ASN A 583 43.91 3.93 3.13
CA ASN A 583 44.58 4.04 4.44
C ASN A 583 43.64 4.30 5.65
N SER A 584 42.33 4.10 5.49
CA SER A 584 41.35 4.18 6.59
C SER A 584 41.73 3.29 7.77
N ASP A 585 42.08 2.02 7.52
CA ASP A 585 42.55 1.07 8.55
C ASP A 585 43.74 1.61 9.35
N PHE A 586 44.77 2.13 8.68
CA PHE A 586 45.92 2.72 9.35
C PHE A 586 45.51 3.91 10.24
N ARG A 587 44.61 4.77 9.75
CA ARG A 587 44.14 5.96 10.47
C ARG A 587 43.28 5.59 11.68
N TYR A 588 42.36 4.63 11.54
CA TYR A 588 41.49 4.18 12.61
C TYR A 588 42.25 3.40 13.67
N ARG A 589 43.17 2.52 13.24
CA ARG A 589 44.10 1.83 14.14
C ARG A 589 44.93 2.83 14.93
N THR A 590 45.55 3.83 14.29
CA THR A 590 46.38 4.82 14.99
C THR A 590 45.59 5.57 16.05
N LYS A 591 44.38 6.03 15.73
CA LYS A 591 43.49 6.70 16.69
C LYS A 591 43.03 5.77 17.82
N PHE A 592 42.76 4.51 17.51
CA PHE A 592 42.39 3.51 18.52
C PHE A 592 43.51 3.35 19.56
N LEU A 593 44.77 3.28 19.10
CA LEU A 593 45.95 3.19 19.97
C LEU A 593 46.14 4.43 20.87
N GLU A 594 45.59 5.58 20.48
CA GLU A 594 45.68 6.84 21.22
C GLU A 594 44.51 7.07 22.20
N CYS A 595 43.51 6.19 22.23
CA CYS A 595 42.30 6.36 23.04
C CYS A 595 42.58 6.40 24.55
N LYS A 596 42.25 7.52 25.19
CA LYS A 596 42.29 7.69 26.66
C LYS A 596 40.97 8.24 27.22
N GLN A 597 40.56 7.80 28.39
CA GLN A 597 39.31 8.23 29.03
C GLN A 597 39.35 9.70 29.42
N GLU A 598 40.42 10.14 30.08
CA GLU A 598 40.64 11.54 30.47
C GLU A 598 39.44 12.13 31.25
N LYS A 599 38.90 13.28 30.87
CA LYS A 599 37.77 13.91 31.59
C LYS A 599 36.40 13.30 31.26
N ARG A 600 36.34 12.30 30.37
CA ARG A 600 35.08 11.74 29.85
C ARG A 600 34.48 10.69 30.76
N SER A 601 33.16 10.56 30.72
CA SER A 601 32.48 9.45 31.39
C SER A 601 32.91 8.11 30.79
N LEU A 602 32.73 7.02 31.54
CA LEU A 602 33.07 5.68 31.04
C LEU A 602 32.29 5.33 29.77
N GLN A 603 31.02 5.73 29.67
CA GLN A 603 30.16 5.47 28.51
C GLN A 603 30.63 6.24 27.27
N GLU A 604 30.96 7.52 27.43
CA GLU A 604 31.52 8.34 26.34
C GLU A 604 32.89 7.81 25.90
N TYR A 605 33.72 7.36 26.84
CA TYR A 605 35.01 6.75 26.50
C TYR A 605 34.86 5.42 25.77
N ILE A 606 33.90 4.56 26.12
CA ILE A 606 33.69 3.24 25.47
C ILE A 606 33.23 3.38 24.02
N HIS A 607 32.49 4.44 23.71
CA HIS A 607 31.94 4.67 22.37
C HIS A 607 33.04 4.80 21.30
N ASP A 608 34.09 5.57 21.58
CA ASP A 608 35.18 5.83 20.64
C ASP A 608 36.02 4.60 20.25
N PRO A 609 36.58 3.80 21.17
CA PRO A 609 37.34 2.60 20.82
C PRO A 609 36.45 1.55 20.16
N ARG A 610 35.16 1.44 20.52
CA ARG A 610 34.21 0.58 19.79
C ARG A 610 34.04 1.02 18.33
N PHE A 611 33.81 2.31 18.13
CA PHE A 611 33.68 2.90 16.80
C PHE A 611 34.96 2.72 15.97
N LEU A 612 36.12 3.02 16.56
CA LEU A 612 37.40 2.92 15.87
C LEU A 612 37.77 1.47 15.54
N ALA A 613 37.51 0.51 16.43
CA ALA A 613 37.74 -0.90 16.17
C ALA A 613 36.83 -1.46 15.06
N ALA A 614 35.56 -1.04 15.00
CA ALA A 614 34.61 -1.48 13.97
C ALA A 614 34.95 -0.99 12.56
N ASN A 615 35.74 0.09 12.45
CA ASN A 615 36.20 0.69 11.19
C ASN A 615 37.55 0.15 10.69
N VAL A 616 38.19 -0.78 11.41
CA VAL A 616 39.41 -1.46 10.95
C VAL A 616 38.99 -2.76 10.26
N ASN A 617 39.23 -2.88 8.95
CA ASN A 617 38.85 -4.05 8.15
C ASN A 617 39.82 -5.23 8.30
N ASP A 618 41.11 -4.94 8.44
CA ASP A 618 42.16 -5.95 8.67
C ASP A 618 42.21 -6.34 10.16
N GLU A 619 41.61 -7.48 10.50
CA GLU A 619 41.60 -8.01 11.87
C GLU A 619 43.00 -8.34 12.41
N GLU A 620 43.95 -8.74 11.54
CA GLU A 620 45.34 -8.99 11.94
C GLU A 620 46.07 -7.69 12.31
N SER A 621 45.59 -6.54 11.80
CA SER A 621 46.16 -5.23 12.10
C SER A 621 45.78 -4.71 13.48
N LEU A 622 44.66 -5.16 14.05
CA LEU A 622 44.18 -4.79 15.38
C LEU A 622 43.64 -6.00 16.18
N PRO A 623 44.49 -6.99 16.54
CA PRO A 623 44.08 -8.18 17.28
C PRO A 623 43.44 -7.89 18.64
N GLU A 624 42.54 -8.78 19.07
CA GLU A 624 41.77 -8.66 20.33
C GLU A 624 42.64 -8.41 21.56
N ALA A 625 43.80 -9.08 21.68
CA ALA A 625 44.73 -8.85 22.79
C ALA A 625 45.23 -7.39 22.84
N MET A 626 45.46 -6.77 21.68
CA MET A 626 45.84 -5.36 21.59
C MET A 626 44.65 -4.44 21.89
N ARG A 627 43.45 -4.78 21.42
CA ARG A 627 42.21 -4.03 21.74
C ARG A 627 41.95 -3.96 23.24
N VAL A 628 42.04 -5.10 23.92
CA VAL A 628 41.90 -5.20 25.38
C VAL A 628 42.98 -4.39 26.08
N THR A 629 44.24 -4.56 25.68
CA THR A 629 45.38 -3.88 26.34
C THR A 629 45.26 -2.36 26.24
N VAL A 630 44.94 -1.83 25.06
CA VAL A 630 44.79 -0.39 24.82
C VAL A 630 43.59 0.17 25.57
N PHE A 631 42.46 -0.53 25.55
CA PHE A 631 41.26 -0.14 26.31
C PHE A 631 41.54 -0.08 27.81
N MET A 632 42.17 -1.12 28.37
CA MET A 632 42.55 -1.14 29.79
C MET A 632 43.57 -0.05 30.12
N ALA A 633 44.53 0.22 29.23
CA ALA A 633 45.54 1.24 29.41
C ALA A 633 44.97 2.66 29.34
N GLY A 634 43.95 2.89 28.52
CA GLY A 634 43.31 4.19 28.35
C GLY A 634 42.31 4.58 29.44
N LEU A 635 41.79 3.63 30.22
CA LEU A 635 40.89 3.93 31.35
C LEU A 635 41.56 4.74 32.46
N ASN A 636 40.81 5.62 33.12
CA ASN A 636 41.30 6.30 34.32
C ASN A 636 41.47 5.32 35.49
N GLN A 637 42.24 5.71 36.50
CA GLN A 637 42.34 4.93 37.73
C GLN A 637 40.98 4.89 38.44
N GLY A 638 40.53 3.69 38.81
CA GLY A 638 39.24 3.48 39.44
C GLY A 638 38.81 2.01 39.53
N PRO A 639 37.60 1.72 40.04
CA PRO A 639 37.11 0.36 40.25
C PRO A 639 37.05 -0.46 38.96
N ALA A 640 36.52 0.10 37.87
CA ALA A 640 36.43 -0.56 36.57
C ALA A 640 37.81 -0.99 36.03
N ARG A 641 38.82 -0.11 36.10
CA ARG A 641 40.20 -0.44 35.71
C ARG A 641 40.77 -1.52 36.62
N THR A 642 40.59 -1.40 37.93
CA THR A 642 41.09 -2.38 38.92
C THR A 642 40.51 -3.78 38.68
N GLN A 643 39.21 -3.88 38.40
CA GLN A 643 38.56 -5.16 38.14
C GLN A 643 39.05 -5.79 36.83
N LEU A 644 39.27 -4.99 35.78
CA LEU A 644 39.83 -5.48 34.53
C LEU A 644 41.26 -6.04 34.69
N PHE A 645 42.10 -5.41 35.52
CA PHE A 645 43.44 -5.95 35.83
C PHE A 645 43.40 -7.25 36.64
N ARG A 646 42.30 -7.53 37.35
CA ARG A 646 42.11 -8.79 38.09
C ARG A 646 41.58 -9.91 37.20
N GLU A 647 40.61 -9.62 36.34
CA GLU A 647 39.96 -10.64 35.50
C GLU A 647 40.68 -10.91 34.18
N TYR A 648 41.45 -9.94 33.66
CA TYR A 648 42.22 -10.03 32.41
C TYR A 648 41.45 -10.68 31.24
N PRO A 649 40.39 -10.02 30.73
CA PRO A 649 39.53 -10.58 29.70
C PRO A 649 40.25 -10.84 28.38
N THR A 650 39.83 -11.86 27.64
CA THR A 650 40.44 -12.25 26.35
C THR A 650 39.86 -11.52 25.14
N THR A 651 38.73 -10.81 25.31
CA THR A 651 38.09 -10.03 24.23
C THR A 651 37.72 -8.62 24.69
N PHE A 652 37.73 -7.69 23.75
CA PHE A 652 37.41 -6.29 23.95
C PHE A 652 35.99 -6.09 24.47
N GLU A 653 35.01 -6.80 23.92
CA GLU A 653 33.61 -6.72 24.39
C GLU A 653 33.42 -7.32 25.80
N ALA A 654 34.17 -8.36 26.16
CA ALA A 654 34.18 -8.84 27.55
C ALA A 654 34.75 -7.78 28.50
N ALA A 655 35.82 -7.10 28.09
CA ALA A 655 36.41 -5.99 28.86
C ALA A 655 35.42 -4.84 29.05
N VAL A 656 34.70 -4.44 27.99
CA VAL A 656 33.70 -3.38 28.09
C VAL A 656 32.57 -3.77 29.05
N ARG A 657 32.07 -5.01 28.98
CA ARG A 657 31.01 -5.50 29.87
C ARG A 657 31.44 -5.49 31.34
N ILE A 658 32.65 -5.94 31.64
CA ILE A 658 33.21 -5.94 33.00
C ILE A 658 33.34 -4.49 33.51
N ALA A 659 33.85 -3.57 32.67
CA ALA A 659 34.01 -2.16 33.03
C ALA A 659 32.67 -1.49 33.39
N LEU A 660 31.63 -1.72 32.57
CA LEU A 660 30.30 -1.16 32.77
C LEU A 660 29.63 -1.73 34.04
N SER A 661 29.75 -3.05 34.24
CA SER A 661 29.19 -3.73 35.42
C SER A 661 29.82 -3.24 36.73
N GLU A 662 31.13 -3.06 36.74
CA GLU A 662 31.85 -2.60 37.93
C GLU A 662 31.58 -1.11 38.22
N SER A 663 31.51 -0.27 37.18
CA SER A 663 31.14 1.14 37.32
C SER A 663 29.73 1.30 37.90
N PHE A 664 28.78 0.48 37.44
CA PHE A 664 27.43 0.46 37.96
C PHE A 664 27.38 0.02 39.44
N SER A 665 28.13 -1.04 39.78
CA SER A 665 28.21 -1.57 41.15
C SER A 665 28.86 -0.56 42.12
N SER A 666 29.92 0.13 41.70
CA SER A 666 30.57 1.18 42.50
C SER A 666 29.65 2.38 42.75
N THR A 667 28.85 2.77 41.74
CA THR A 667 27.88 3.88 41.86
C THR A 667 26.77 3.54 42.86
N LEU A 668 26.30 2.29 42.87
CA LEU A 668 25.33 1.80 43.85
C LEU A 668 25.88 1.74 45.28
N ALA A 669 27.16 1.42 45.45
CA ALA A 669 27.81 1.40 46.76
C ALA A 669 27.98 2.81 47.36
N HIS A 670 28.36 3.81 46.55
CA HIS A 670 28.49 5.21 46.99
C HIS A 670 27.14 5.92 47.19
N GLY A 671 26.08 5.47 46.52
CA GLY A 671 24.72 5.96 46.75
C GLY A 671 24.15 5.58 48.13
N ARG A 672 24.67 4.52 48.76
CA ARG A 672 24.24 4.07 50.10
C ARG A 672 24.94 4.78 51.26
N THR A 673 26.05 5.47 51.03
CA THR A 673 26.83 6.16 52.08
C THR A 673 26.40 7.60 52.37
N ASN A 674 25.52 8.20 51.55
CA ASN A 674 25.00 9.57 51.75
C ASN A 674 23.65 9.65 52.51
N SER A 675 23.28 8.58 53.21
CA SER A 675 22.14 8.55 54.14
C SER A 675 22.68 8.37 55.56
N SER A 676 23.06 9.48 56.20
CA SER A 676 23.25 9.49 57.65
C SER A 676 21.88 9.51 58.32
N ASP A 677 21.44 8.36 58.80
CA ASP A 677 20.83 8.23 60.11
C ASP A 677 21.12 6.81 60.64
N MET A 678 21.94 6.77 61.68
CA MET A 678 22.11 5.59 62.52
C MET A 678 20.86 5.44 63.37
N GLU A 679 20.14 4.34 63.20
CA GLU A 679 19.55 3.64 64.34
C GLU A 679 19.95 2.17 64.31
N VAL A 680 20.77 1.82 65.30
CA VAL A 680 21.17 0.47 65.64
C VAL A 680 20.03 -0.15 66.45
N SER A 681 19.34 -1.12 65.88
CA SER A 681 18.74 -2.20 66.67
C SER A 681 18.52 -3.44 65.81
N THR A 682 19.32 -4.46 66.10
CA THR A 682 19.03 -5.88 65.93
C THR A 682 17.57 -6.21 66.26
N VAL A 683 16.89 -7.00 65.41
CA VAL A 683 16.15 -8.24 65.74
C VAL A 683 15.45 -8.78 64.47
N ALA A 684 15.41 -10.10 64.38
CA ALA A 684 14.93 -10.93 63.30
C ALA A 684 13.42 -10.77 62.94
N HIS A 685 13.10 -11.38 61.79
CA HIS A 685 11.78 -11.83 61.29
C HIS A 685 10.95 -10.88 60.42
N GLY A 686 10.40 -11.46 59.34
CA GLY A 686 9.21 -10.94 58.67
C GLY A 686 9.20 -11.03 57.14
N THR A 687 9.05 -12.24 56.60
CA THR A 687 8.48 -12.48 55.27
C THR A 687 7.02 -12.04 55.21
N GLU A 688 6.60 -11.29 54.18
CA GLU A 688 5.22 -11.10 53.68
C GLU A 688 5.29 -10.05 52.53
N ASP A 689 4.64 -10.10 51.36
CA ASP A 689 3.75 -11.05 50.72
C ASP A 689 3.64 -10.59 49.24
N ARG A 690 4.22 -11.31 48.26
CA ARG A 690 4.09 -10.98 46.81
C ARG A 690 3.65 -12.22 46.02
N LYS A 691 2.38 -12.26 45.65
CA LYS A 691 1.74 -13.35 44.85
C LYS A 691 1.89 -13.10 43.35
N CYS A 692 2.15 -14.17 42.59
CA CYS A 692 2.18 -14.15 41.12
C CYS A 692 0.78 -13.89 40.54
N PHE A 693 0.65 -12.92 39.63
CA PHE A 693 -0.64 -12.40 39.13
C PHE A 693 -1.48 -13.42 38.34
N ASN A 694 -0.87 -14.51 37.84
CA ASN A 694 -1.57 -15.51 37.03
C ASN A 694 -2.03 -16.76 37.82
N CYS A 695 -1.48 -17.01 39.03
CA CYS A 695 -1.83 -18.20 39.82
C CYS A 695 -1.99 -17.96 41.33
N GLY A 696 -1.73 -16.75 41.84
CA GLY A 696 -1.99 -16.37 43.22
C GLY A 696 -1.06 -16.96 44.29
N ARG A 697 0.07 -17.59 43.92
CA ARG A 697 1.06 -18.15 44.86
C ARG A 697 2.28 -17.25 45.05
N VAL A 698 2.87 -17.25 46.24
CA VAL A 698 4.05 -16.46 46.63
C VAL A 698 5.33 -17.24 46.26
N GLY A 699 6.30 -16.58 45.62
CA GLY A 699 7.69 -17.09 45.58
C GLY A 699 8.32 -17.54 44.25
N HIS A 700 7.71 -17.30 43.06
CA HIS A 700 8.37 -17.62 41.78
C HIS A 700 8.22 -16.52 40.71
N LEU A 701 9.36 -16.10 40.14
CA LEU A 701 9.49 -15.36 38.88
C LEU A 701 10.17 -16.32 37.89
N ARG A 702 9.51 -16.69 36.78
CA ARG A 702 10.17 -17.50 35.74
C ARG A 702 10.42 -16.67 34.50
N VAL A 703 11.70 -16.54 34.16
CA VAL A 703 12.26 -16.14 32.87
C VAL A 703 11.91 -17.23 31.85
N ALA A 704 11.34 -16.87 30.71
CA ALA A 704 11.05 -17.82 29.63
C ALA A 704 12.02 -17.61 28.45
N LEU A 705 12.93 -18.57 28.28
CA LEU A 705 13.64 -18.87 27.04
C LEU A 705 13.52 -20.39 26.78
N CYS A 706 13.38 -20.72 25.49
CA CYS A 706 13.04 -21.98 24.83
C CYS A 706 13.70 -23.28 25.36
N CYS A 707 12.98 -24.41 25.26
CA CYS A 707 13.21 -25.48 24.26
C CYS A 707 12.65 -26.88 24.66
N HIS A 708 12.11 -27.54 23.64
CA HIS A 708 12.08 -28.99 23.38
C HIS A 708 10.91 -29.88 23.87
N ARG A 709 10.27 -30.47 22.84
CA ARG A 709 9.39 -31.66 22.73
C ARG A 709 9.99 -32.92 23.39
N PRO A 710 9.26 -34.05 23.57
CA PRO A 710 8.19 -34.63 22.71
C PRO A 710 6.78 -34.13 22.94
#